data_AF-A0A927B2J6-F1
#
_entry.id   AF-A0A927B2J6-F1
#
_cell.length_a   1.000
_cell.length_b   1.000
_cell.length_c   1.000
_cell.angle_alpha   90.00
_cell.angle_beta   90.00
_cell.angle_gamma   90.00
#
_symmetry.space_group_name_H-M   'P 1'
#
loop_
_entity.id
_entity.type
_entity.pdbx_description
1 polymer ?
#
loop_
_entity_poly.entity_id
_entity_poly.type
_entity_poly.pdbx_seq_one_letter_code
_entity_poly.pdbx_strand_id
1 'polypeptide(L)'
;MNRFLFFIFLGLLSYRIAFGQAVSQLYAGKAPGSENWTWNEVVLTDSLTKERIIYDVTTPTLTAFLPSPDVALGTAIVICPGGGWNTLLLDKEGIDIAKQLRDKGIAAFVLTYRLVHSAGSSLTDRRAEVSQTDLAISLPMAIADGRKAIEYVRQRASVLGIQQDRIGLMGLSTGGALALAVGQSYTEASRPDFLVSIYPYPGAVVTKNVPADAPPLFIYSAKDSSLQSAAQFAQLYTNWLAAGKSVEFHLYANKRNDFPVQQGFPADGWMEQLKNWMNAQGYLTKQSVSLPSLSVRKDSAVTVVQRTDSPQIGETKPAQNEVTRKSLPPAQPKEERISIRKTPLTNSGLLLHLSGVVRDSATGRPLAGVAIVIDYRKNITGTNTNEQGHYAIDLPTGDHILIARLVGYTPVRKAFRLTDDLTVNIKMVTVESQLEEVVVTTKGFDQTVRQPLLGVNQLNVNALKKLPAALGEVDLLRGLQMLPGVSSVGEASNGVNIRGGTTDQNLILLDDTPIFNPTHMFGLFSVFLPDVLNTVDLYKGNVPARFGGRAASVLDVTLRNPNLDKFSLSGGVSVVSNKLTADIPIVKGKFGIVVAGRGAFNDFLLPIVSDRLANIKAKFGDAVLKAFWRIDNRNTLTATGYFSKDLFQTDLLANLPNVNGVSTRYDHQTVNVMARWFRTLSSRVNLQTTGVYVHYVPRILSPELSGNLVTLRSSVLQRQIKSNLNFQLTNQKLEIGISGTHYRIEPGSLLPGQSDSVNPVTTPTENALELALHGDYERSLGDKLAVSVGLRYSQFLSLGPALIRRYASGETRDDFSVIDSTRYGNGQIIQQYGGPEPRLGIRYTLGQNSSLKFGYNLMRQYLQVVTNTTTPLPTSRWKTSDINIKPQVSQLVTAGYFLNFKDNIYELTVEGYWRLTEHIIDYRPGADFLLQPYPETQLLQGRSKAYGIETMISKKKGELTGWINYTYARTLNQVYEGSTIEQSVNNGAWYRANYDRPHTVNANMTIDVDRHNSFGFTFAYSTGRPYSAPTGYVTIDGAQYPYYGVRNNERLPDYHRFDFTWNIYNPGMRNRRWEGRWAFTIYNLYGQKNAYSIFFKTENGKTNAYKLQIFAAPIVSLAYNFIFK
;
A
#
# COMPACT_ATOMS: atom_id res chain seq x y z
N MET A 1 38.05 13.64 -2.91
CA MET A 1 36.65 13.58 -3.40
C MET A 1 35.67 13.52 -2.22
N ASN A 2 35.79 14.44 -1.25
CA ASN A 2 35.14 14.33 0.07
C ASN A 2 34.58 15.66 0.62
N ARG A 3 34.34 16.66 -0.23
CA ARG A 3 33.71 17.94 0.19
C ARG A 3 32.50 18.37 -0.64
N PHE A 4 32.16 17.62 -1.69
CA PHE A 4 31.05 17.95 -2.59
C PHE A 4 29.72 17.27 -2.20
N LEU A 5 29.76 16.16 -1.45
CA LEU A 5 28.57 15.43 -0.99
C LEU A 5 28.03 15.87 0.38
N PHE A 6 28.80 16.63 1.16
CA PHE A 6 28.35 17.13 2.47
C PHE A 6 27.53 18.42 2.35
N PHE A 7 27.70 19.20 1.27
CA PHE A 7 26.95 20.43 1.03
C PHE A 7 25.59 20.22 0.32
N ILE A 8 25.36 19.07 -0.31
CA ILE A 8 24.06 18.74 -0.93
C ILE A 8 23.09 18.16 0.11
N PHE A 9 23.58 17.65 1.25
CA PHE A 9 22.75 17.06 2.30
C PHE A 9 22.26 18.06 3.36
N LEU A 10 22.83 19.28 3.42
CA LEU A 10 22.33 20.38 4.27
C LEU A 10 21.47 21.42 3.52
N GLY A 11 21.40 21.35 2.18
CA GLY A 11 20.66 22.29 1.33
C GLY A 11 19.16 22.01 1.18
N LEU A 12 18.64 20.94 1.77
CA LEU A 12 17.21 20.57 1.74
C LEU A 12 16.53 20.62 3.12
N LEU A 13 17.18 21.28 4.10
CA LEU A 13 16.67 21.42 5.46
C LEU A 13 16.69 22.90 5.92
N SER A 14 16.12 23.81 5.13
CA SER A 14 15.77 25.17 5.59
C SER A 14 14.99 25.95 4.54
N TYR A 15 13.68 25.70 4.42
CA TYR A 15 12.71 26.73 4.01
C TYR A 15 11.32 26.35 4.53
N ARG A 16 11.13 26.52 5.84
CA ARG A 16 9.81 26.79 6.44
C ARG A 16 9.97 28.11 7.18
N ILE A 17 9.91 29.22 6.44
CA ILE A 17 9.52 30.48 7.07
C ILE A 17 8.06 30.24 7.47
N ALA A 18 7.82 30.11 8.77
CA ALA A 18 6.48 30.25 9.30
C ALA A 18 6.03 31.68 8.95
N PHE A 19 5.23 31.84 7.90
CA PHE A 19 4.42 33.05 7.75
C PHE A 19 3.42 33.01 8.91
N GLY A 20 3.76 33.72 9.99
CA GLY A 20 2.76 34.16 10.95
C GLY A 20 1.65 34.85 10.17
N GLN A 21 0.41 34.54 10.52
CA GLN A 21 -0.74 35.06 9.81
C GLN A 21 -0.73 36.59 9.85
N ALA A 22 -0.57 37.24 8.70
CA ALA A 22 -0.41 38.69 8.62
C ALA A 22 -1.72 39.39 8.96
N VAL A 23 -1.79 39.99 10.15
CA VAL A 23 -2.86 40.90 10.56
C VAL A 23 -2.42 42.32 10.21
N SER A 24 -3.19 43.00 9.37
CA SER A 24 -2.91 44.38 8.95
C SER A 24 -3.92 45.33 9.58
N GLN A 25 -3.45 46.42 10.19
CA GLN A 25 -4.34 47.52 10.57
C GLN A 25 -4.86 48.23 9.33
N LEU A 26 -6.15 48.54 9.32
CA LEU A 26 -6.81 49.09 8.14
C LEU A 26 -6.59 50.60 7.95
N TYR A 27 -6.33 51.32 9.06
CA TYR A 27 -6.07 52.75 9.10
C TYR A 27 -4.71 53.03 9.76
N ALA A 28 -4.06 54.12 9.33
CA ALA A 28 -2.88 54.64 10.01
C ALA A 28 -3.34 55.48 11.22
N GLY A 29 -3.34 54.89 12.41
CA GLY A 29 -3.84 55.52 13.65
C GLY A 29 -5.28 55.13 13.98
N LYS A 30 -5.99 55.95 14.78
CA LYS A 30 -7.41 55.69 15.12
C LYS A 30 -8.28 55.77 13.87
N ALA A 31 -9.28 54.88 13.76
CA ALA A 31 -10.18 54.86 12.62
C ALA A 31 -11.11 56.10 12.61
N PRO A 32 -11.38 56.73 11.44
CA PRO A 32 -12.15 57.96 11.36
C PRO A 32 -13.59 57.82 11.88
N GLY A 33 -14.00 58.62 12.86
CA GLY A 33 -15.32 58.56 13.52
C GLY A 33 -15.32 57.82 14.86
N SER A 34 -14.26 57.10 15.22
CA SER A 34 -14.08 56.43 16.53
C SER A 34 -12.94 57.02 17.36
N GLU A 35 -12.48 58.24 17.05
CA GLU A 35 -11.35 58.89 17.70
C GLU A 35 -11.58 59.12 19.20
N ASN A 36 -12.84 59.39 19.56
CA ASN A 36 -13.30 59.64 20.92
C ASN A 36 -13.80 58.38 21.65
N TRP A 37 -13.77 57.20 21.01
CA TRP A 37 -14.15 55.95 21.66
C TRP A 37 -13.09 55.55 22.69
N THR A 38 -13.52 55.27 23.92
CA THR A 38 -12.65 54.98 25.07
C THR A 38 -12.66 53.50 25.48
N TRP A 39 -13.44 52.66 24.82
CA TRP A 39 -13.49 51.22 25.05
C TRP A 39 -12.43 50.48 24.22
N ASN A 40 -12.03 49.30 24.71
CA ASN A 40 -11.06 48.43 24.05
C ASN A 40 -11.77 47.20 23.48
N GLU A 41 -11.22 46.65 22.39
CA GLU A 41 -11.67 45.39 21.83
C GLU A 41 -11.57 44.27 22.88
N VAL A 42 -12.65 43.51 23.04
CA VAL A 42 -12.70 42.38 23.98
C VAL A 42 -12.89 41.09 23.18
N VAL A 43 -11.98 40.15 23.35
CA VAL A 43 -12.09 38.80 22.79
C VAL A 43 -12.51 37.85 23.90
N LEU A 44 -13.70 37.27 23.77
CA LEU A 44 -14.19 36.23 24.67
C LEU A 44 -14.23 34.89 23.94
N THR A 45 -13.96 33.82 24.66
CA THR A 45 -14.13 32.45 24.17
C THR A 45 -15.40 31.87 24.75
N ASP A 46 -16.34 31.48 23.89
CA ASP A 46 -17.56 30.80 24.31
C ASP A 46 -17.19 29.47 25.00
N SER A 47 -17.68 29.27 26.22
CA SER A 47 -17.29 28.14 27.06
C SER A 47 -17.76 26.79 26.50
N LEU A 48 -18.86 26.79 25.73
CA LEU A 48 -19.50 25.64 25.09
C LEU A 48 -18.93 25.38 23.70
N THR A 49 -18.81 26.40 22.85
CA THR A 49 -18.39 26.24 21.45
C THR A 49 -16.89 26.38 21.24
N LYS A 50 -16.16 26.91 22.24
CA LYS A 50 -14.73 27.29 22.15
C LYS A 50 -14.42 28.33 21.07
N GLU A 51 -15.44 29.03 20.58
CA GLU A 51 -15.29 30.05 19.54
C GLU A 51 -14.90 31.40 20.12
N ARG A 52 -14.05 32.12 19.39
CA ARG A 52 -13.72 33.50 19.68
C ARG A 52 -14.81 34.42 19.15
N ILE A 53 -15.39 35.18 20.07
CA ILE A 53 -16.35 36.24 19.80
C ILE A 53 -15.67 37.56 20.15
N ILE A 54 -15.69 38.51 19.22
CA ILE A 54 -15.09 39.82 19.41
C ILE A 54 -16.19 40.85 19.67
N TYR A 55 -15.98 41.69 20.67
CA TYR A 55 -16.84 42.82 21.03
C TYR A 55 -16.05 44.12 20.92
N ASP A 56 -16.78 45.24 20.84
CA ASP A 56 -16.21 46.58 21.05
C ASP A 56 -15.04 46.91 20.09
N VAL A 57 -15.09 46.41 18.86
CA VAL A 57 -14.05 46.66 17.84
C VAL A 57 -13.96 48.16 17.57
N THR A 58 -12.84 48.77 17.95
CA THR A 58 -12.54 50.19 17.69
C THR A 58 -11.49 50.38 16.60
N THR A 59 -10.64 49.38 16.40
CA THR A 59 -9.54 49.38 15.44
C THR A 59 -9.73 48.23 14.45
N PRO A 60 -10.32 48.50 13.27
CA PRO A 60 -10.59 47.46 12.30
C PRO A 60 -9.30 46.91 11.69
N THR A 61 -9.26 45.59 11.51
CA THR A 61 -8.10 44.86 11.00
C THR A 61 -8.48 43.92 9.87
N LEU A 62 -7.51 43.61 9.02
CA LEU A 62 -7.65 42.66 7.95
C LEU A 62 -6.67 41.51 8.12
N THR A 63 -7.18 40.29 8.28
CA THR A 63 -6.38 39.07 8.47
C THR A 63 -6.32 38.29 7.16
N ALA A 64 -5.13 38.13 6.59
CA ALA A 64 -4.96 37.48 5.29
C ALA A 64 -4.83 35.94 5.38
N PHE A 65 -5.45 35.25 4.43
CA PHE A 65 -5.40 33.80 4.19
C PHE A 65 -5.11 33.57 2.70
N LEU A 66 -3.83 33.52 2.34
CA LEU A 66 -3.40 33.45 0.94
C LEU A 66 -3.18 32.00 0.50
N PRO A 67 -3.67 31.60 -0.69
CA PRO A 67 -3.35 30.31 -1.29
C PRO A 67 -1.87 30.25 -1.67
N SER A 68 -1.32 29.03 -1.78
CA SER A 68 0.03 28.86 -2.28
C SER A 68 0.10 29.25 -3.78
N PRO A 69 1.24 29.79 -4.27
CA PRO A 69 1.33 30.32 -5.64
C PRO A 69 0.98 29.32 -6.75
N ASP A 70 1.14 28.02 -6.50
CA ASP A 70 0.83 26.93 -7.42
C ASP A 70 -0.68 26.74 -7.66
N VAL A 71 -1.52 27.01 -6.64
CA VAL A 71 -2.98 26.86 -6.70
C VAL A 71 -3.74 28.19 -6.74
N ALA A 72 -3.05 29.33 -6.56
CA ALA A 72 -3.66 30.65 -6.60
C ALA A 72 -4.35 30.94 -7.95
N LEU A 73 -5.62 31.36 -7.89
CA LEU A 73 -6.46 31.67 -9.05
C LEU A 73 -6.43 33.15 -9.47
N GLY A 74 -5.80 34.00 -8.65
CA GLY A 74 -5.80 35.45 -8.85
C GLY A 74 -7.07 36.16 -8.36
N THR A 75 -7.94 35.47 -7.63
CA THR A 75 -9.22 36.02 -7.14
C THR A 75 -9.17 36.17 -5.63
N ALA A 76 -9.78 37.24 -5.12
CA ALA A 76 -9.81 37.55 -3.69
C ALA A 76 -11.23 37.80 -3.17
N ILE A 77 -11.46 37.46 -1.90
CA ILE A 77 -12.70 37.74 -1.18
C ILE A 77 -12.37 38.36 0.17
N VAL A 78 -12.90 39.56 0.43
CA VAL A 78 -12.96 40.14 1.78
C VAL A 78 -14.22 39.59 2.47
N ILE A 79 -14.06 39.02 3.66
CA ILE A 79 -15.13 38.38 4.43
C ILE A 79 -15.49 39.27 5.62
N CYS A 80 -16.75 39.65 5.71
CA CYS A 80 -17.38 40.34 6.83
C CYS A 80 -18.12 39.32 7.69
N PRO A 81 -17.58 38.90 8.85
CA PRO A 81 -18.29 38.04 9.79
C PRO A 81 -19.51 38.76 10.35
N GLY A 82 -20.58 38.04 10.70
CA GLY A 82 -21.73 38.58 11.39
C GLY A 82 -21.62 38.50 12.91
N GLY A 83 -22.71 38.88 13.59
CA GLY A 83 -22.79 38.85 15.06
C GLY A 83 -23.69 39.94 15.66
N GLY A 84 -24.79 40.31 14.98
CA GLY A 84 -25.80 41.19 15.57
C GLY A 84 -25.43 42.68 15.66
N TRP A 85 -24.39 43.12 14.95
CA TRP A 85 -23.80 44.48 14.96
C TRP A 85 -23.04 44.92 16.21
N ASN A 86 -23.15 44.19 17.31
CA ASN A 86 -22.39 44.41 18.55
C ASN A 86 -21.34 43.32 18.82
N THR A 87 -21.32 42.25 18.02
CA THR A 87 -20.31 41.17 18.10
C THR A 87 -19.80 40.73 16.71
N LEU A 88 -18.67 40.05 16.67
CA LEU A 88 -18.18 39.29 15.51
C LEU A 88 -17.94 37.82 15.87
N LEU A 89 -18.58 36.92 15.15
CA LEU A 89 -18.33 35.48 15.19
C LEU A 89 -17.10 35.13 14.35
N LEU A 90 -15.92 35.52 14.85
CA LEU A 90 -14.68 35.56 14.05
C LEU A 90 -14.26 34.17 13.52
N ASP A 91 -14.40 33.13 14.33
CA ASP A 91 -13.96 31.77 13.92
C ASP A 91 -14.90 31.18 12.85
N LYS A 92 -16.19 31.02 13.19
CA LYS A 92 -17.19 30.38 12.32
C LYS A 92 -17.49 31.16 11.04
N GLU A 93 -17.78 32.46 11.15
CA GLU A 93 -18.24 33.26 10.01
C GLU A 93 -17.09 34.02 9.31
N GLY A 94 -15.86 33.92 9.82
CA GLY A 94 -14.68 34.55 9.23
C GLY A 94 -13.59 33.54 8.85
N ILE A 95 -12.86 33.08 9.87
CA ILE A 95 -11.60 32.35 9.72
C ILE A 95 -11.78 30.99 9.06
N ASP A 96 -12.80 30.24 9.42
CA ASP A 96 -13.01 28.90 8.85
C ASP A 96 -13.49 28.98 7.39
N ILE A 97 -14.24 30.02 7.04
CA ILE A 97 -14.59 30.33 5.65
C ILE A 97 -13.35 30.75 4.87
N ALA A 98 -12.49 31.59 5.46
CA ALA A 98 -11.26 32.03 4.82
C ALA A 98 -10.31 30.86 4.51
N LYS A 99 -10.19 29.89 5.41
CA LYS A 99 -9.43 28.65 5.17
C LYS A 99 -10.03 27.84 4.02
N GLN A 100 -11.35 27.69 3.97
CA GLN A 100 -12.02 26.95 2.89
C GLN A 100 -11.83 27.62 1.52
N LEU A 101 -11.88 28.95 1.45
CA LEU A 101 -11.63 29.70 0.21
C LEU A 101 -10.15 29.61 -0.22
N ARG A 102 -9.22 29.73 0.73
CA ARG A 102 -7.78 29.53 0.50
C ARG A 102 -7.50 28.15 -0.10
N ASP A 103 -8.08 27.10 0.47
CA ASP A 103 -7.88 25.72 0.01
C ASP A 103 -8.47 25.48 -1.40
N LYS A 104 -9.38 26.36 -1.84
CA LYS A 104 -9.92 26.41 -3.21
C LYS A 104 -9.16 27.36 -4.14
N GLY A 105 -8.00 27.89 -3.72
CA GLY A 105 -7.16 28.76 -4.54
C GLY A 105 -7.58 30.24 -4.57
N ILE A 106 -8.52 30.65 -3.72
CA ILE A 106 -9.02 32.04 -3.61
C ILE A 106 -8.36 32.71 -2.41
N ALA A 107 -7.77 33.89 -2.60
CA ALA A 107 -7.23 34.67 -1.50
C ALA A 107 -8.36 35.20 -0.60
N ALA A 108 -8.33 34.92 0.69
CA ALA A 108 -9.37 35.35 1.61
C ALA A 108 -8.83 36.34 2.65
N PHE A 109 -9.63 37.33 3.01
CA PHE A 109 -9.27 38.37 3.97
C PHE A 109 -10.40 38.56 4.96
N VAL A 110 -10.19 38.22 6.24
CA VAL A 110 -11.22 38.38 7.28
C VAL A 110 -11.13 39.79 7.85
N LEU A 111 -12.23 40.54 7.75
CA LEU A 111 -12.35 41.91 8.27
C LEU A 111 -12.95 41.90 9.68
N THR A 112 -12.23 42.46 10.66
CA THR A 112 -12.86 42.97 11.87
C THR A 112 -13.27 44.41 11.62
N TYR A 113 -14.58 44.70 11.67
CA TYR A 113 -15.13 46.05 11.44
C TYR A 113 -15.71 46.63 12.72
N ARG A 114 -15.84 47.95 12.78
CA ARG A 114 -16.34 48.64 13.98
C ARG A 114 -17.77 48.23 14.32
N LEU A 115 -18.01 48.00 15.61
CA LEU A 115 -19.26 47.49 16.17
C LEU A 115 -19.94 48.52 17.06
N VAL A 116 -21.23 48.33 17.29
CA VAL A 116 -21.96 49.04 18.34
C VAL A 116 -21.42 48.62 19.71
N HIS A 117 -21.15 49.61 20.58
CA HIS A 117 -20.65 49.35 21.93
C HIS A 117 -21.66 48.56 22.77
N SER A 118 -21.18 47.55 23.49
CA SER A 118 -22.02 46.74 24.37
C SER A 118 -21.54 46.83 25.82
N ALA A 119 -22.28 47.55 26.67
CA ALA A 119 -21.99 47.68 28.08
C ALA A 119 -22.39 46.40 28.84
N GLY A 120 -21.41 45.61 29.29
CA GLY A 120 -21.65 44.39 30.08
C GLY A 120 -20.37 43.63 30.41
N SER A 121 -20.38 42.80 31.46
CA SER A 121 -19.22 41.99 31.88
C SER A 121 -19.33 40.50 31.50
N SER A 122 -20.51 40.02 31.11
CA SER A 122 -20.75 38.63 30.69
C SER A 122 -21.18 38.51 29.22
N LEU A 123 -21.03 37.31 28.62
CA LEU A 123 -21.50 37.00 27.26
C LEU A 123 -23.01 37.22 27.10
N THR A 124 -23.79 37.03 28.17
CA THR A 124 -25.25 37.24 28.22
C THR A 124 -25.62 38.72 28.19
N ASP A 125 -24.93 39.56 28.96
CA ASP A 125 -25.18 41.00 28.99
C ASP A 125 -24.84 41.63 27.63
N ARG A 126 -23.80 41.11 26.97
CA ARG A 126 -23.29 41.64 25.70
C ARG A 126 -24.04 41.15 24.45
N ARG A 127 -25.06 40.31 24.61
CA ARG A 127 -25.90 39.78 23.51
C ARG A 127 -27.26 40.48 23.40
N ALA A 128 -27.49 41.58 24.12
CA ALA A 128 -28.72 42.37 24.01
C ALA A 128 -28.95 42.88 22.57
N GLU A 129 -30.22 43.06 22.19
CA GLU A 129 -30.60 43.64 20.91
C GLU A 129 -30.05 45.07 20.75
N VAL A 130 -29.49 45.36 19.59
CA VAL A 130 -28.92 46.67 19.24
C VAL A 130 -30.05 47.65 18.92
N SER A 131 -30.07 48.82 19.56
CA SER A 131 -31.04 49.87 19.26
C SER A 131 -30.79 50.49 17.87
N GLN A 132 -31.85 50.92 17.17
CA GLN A 132 -31.71 51.57 15.87
C GLN A 132 -30.88 52.86 15.93
N THR A 133 -30.93 53.58 17.06
CA THR A 133 -30.16 54.81 17.28
C THR A 133 -28.66 54.53 17.36
N ASP A 134 -28.25 53.48 18.09
CA ASP A 134 -26.83 53.12 18.21
C ASP A 134 -26.28 52.53 16.91
N LEU A 135 -27.12 51.78 16.18
CA LEU A 135 -26.78 51.27 14.86
C LEU A 135 -26.60 52.40 13.85
N ALA A 136 -27.43 53.45 13.89
CA ALA A 136 -27.31 54.61 13.00
C ALA A 136 -25.97 55.36 13.17
N ILE A 137 -25.37 55.30 14.35
CA ILE A 137 -24.04 55.87 14.63
C ILE A 137 -22.93 54.97 14.06
N SER A 138 -23.00 53.65 14.29
CA SER A 138 -21.90 52.73 13.99
C SER A 138 -21.92 52.17 12.56
N LEU A 139 -23.08 52.06 11.93
CA LEU A 139 -23.24 51.48 10.59
C LEU A 139 -22.47 52.25 9.50
N PRO A 140 -22.48 53.60 9.43
CA PRO A 140 -21.65 54.33 8.46
C PRO A 140 -20.15 54.05 8.60
N MET A 141 -19.68 53.83 9.84
CA MET A 141 -18.30 53.47 10.14
C MET A 141 -17.96 52.04 9.70
N ALA A 142 -18.84 51.07 9.97
CA ALA A 142 -18.67 49.70 9.48
C ALA A 142 -18.64 49.65 7.94
N ILE A 143 -19.50 50.43 7.26
CA ILE A 143 -19.49 50.56 5.79
C ILE A 143 -18.17 51.15 5.29
N ALA A 144 -17.64 52.18 5.97
CA ALA A 144 -16.34 52.74 5.65
C ALA A 144 -15.21 51.69 5.79
N ASP A 145 -15.27 50.84 6.81
CA ASP A 145 -14.29 49.76 7.02
C ASP A 145 -14.36 48.71 5.90
N GLY A 146 -15.56 48.30 5.49
CA GLY A 146 -15.74 47.40 4.34
C GLY A 146 -15.17 47.98 3.04
N ARG A 147 -15.41 49.26 2.76
CA ARG A 147 -14.84 49.96 1.60
C ARG A 147 -13.32 50.04 1.66
N LYS A 148 -12.79 50.40 2.84
CA LYS A 148 -11.35 50.53 3.04
C LYS A 148 -10.64 49.18 2.91
N ALA A 149 -11.29 48.08 3.30
CA ALA A 149 -10.76 46.73 3.14
C ALA A 149 -10.61 46.34 1.66
N ILE A 150 -11.60 46.66 0.82
CA ILE A 150 -11.51 46.43 -0.64
C ILE A 150 -10.39 47.30 -1.23
N GLU A 151 -10.32 48.58 -0.87
CA GLU A 151 -9.25 49.48 -1.31
C GLU A 151 -7.87 48.95 -0.91
N TYR A 152 -7.72 48.46 0.32
CA TYR A 152 -6.49 47.88 0.85
C TYR A 152 -6.01 46.68 0.04
N VAL A 153 -6.91 45.74 -0.28
CA VAL A 153 -6.61 44.55 -1.09
C VAL A 153 -6.30 44.96 -2.53
N ARG A 154 -7.06 45.88 -3.12
CA ARG A 154 -6.88 46.35 -4.51
C ARG A 154 -5.54 47.07 -4.71
N GLN A 155 -5.13 47.91 -3.76
CA GLN A 155 -3.81 48.58 -3.77
C GLN A 155 -2.63 47.61 -3.69
N ARG A 156 -2.83 46.44 -3.06
CA ARG A 156 -1.77 45.42 -2.86
C ARG A 156 -1.91 44.22 -3.79
N ALA A 157 -2.87 44.24 -4.71
CA ALA A 157 -3.22 43.09 -5.53
C ALA A 157 -2.02 42.51 -6.29
N SER A 158 -1.17 43.37 -6.86
CA SER A 158 0.04 42.95 -7.58
C SER A 158 1.05 42.19 -6.71
N VAL A 159 1.26 42.63 -5.46
CA VAL A 159 2.18 41.98 -4.51
C VAL A 159 1.57 40.70 -3.93
N LEU A 160 0.25 40.66 -3.82
CA LEU A 160 -0.49 39.52 -3.27
C LEU A 160 -0.85 38.45 -4.32
N GLY A 161 -0.50 38.66 -5.60
CA GLY A 161 -0.84 37.75 -6.69
C GLY A 161 -2.35 37.71 -7.03
N ILE A 162 -3.05 38.82 -6.80
CA ILE A 162 -4.49 39.01 -7.02
C ILE A 162 -4.69 39.92 -8.24
N GLN A 163 -5.72 39.64 -9.04
CA GLN A 163 -6.14 40.50 -10.15
C GLN A 163 -7.02 41.62 -9.61
N GLN A 164 -6.76 42.87 -10.04
CA GLN A 164 -7.45 44.04 -9.51
C GLN A 164 -8.96 44.06 -9.82
N ASP A 165 -9.40 43.31 -10.82
CA ASP A 165 -10.80 43.18 -11.27
C ASP A 165 -11.49 41.91 -10.73
N ARG A 166 -10.91 41.23 -9.73
CA ARG A 166 -11.45 39.99 -9.13
C ARG A 166 -11.46 40.01 -7.60
N ILE A 167 -11.85 41.13 -7.01
CA ILE A 167 -11.90 41.36 -5.56
C ILE A 167 -13.35 41.48 -5.12
N GLY A 168 -13.88 40.40 -4.56
CA GLY A 168 -15.25 40.34 -4.04
C GLY A 168 -15.36 40.70 -2.57
N LEU A 169 -16.59 41.03 -2.16
CA LEU A 169 -16.97 41.22 -0.76
C LEU A 169 -18.05 40.21 -0.38
N MET A 170 -17.77 39.42 0.66
CA MET A 170 -18.65 38.40 1.20
C MET A 170 -19.07 38.77 2.62
N GLY A 171 -20.33 38.55 2.95
CA GLY A 171 -20.83 38.73 4.30
C GLY A 171 -21.82 37.66 4.73
N LEU A 172 -21.82 37.36 6.02
CA LEU A 172 -22.71 36.41 6.68
C LEU A 172 -23.56 37.13 7.73
N SER A 173 -24.85 36.81 7.85
CA SER A 173 -25.75 37.45 8.83
C SER A 173 -25.78 38.98 8.71
N THR A 174 -25.55 39.71 9.80
CA THR A 174 -25.34 41.17 9.80
C THR A 174 -24.14 41.60 8.94
N GLY A 175 -23.11 40.76 8.82
CA GLY A 175 -22.01 40.96 7.86
C GLY A 175 -22.48 40.87 6.41
N GLY A 176 -23.50 40.05 6.11
CA GLY A 176 -24.17 39.99 4.80
C GLY A 176 -24.89 41.29 4.49
N ALA A 177 -25.59 41.85 5.47
CA ALA A 177 -26.18 43.18 5.36
C ALA A 177 -25.13 44.28 5.15
N LEU A 178 -23.97 44.19 5.81
CA LEU A 178 -22.83 45.10 5.58
C LEU A 178 -22.27 44.98 4.16
N ALA A 179 -22.10 43.76 3.63
CA ALA A 179 -21.62 43.56 2.27
C ALA A 179 -22.57 44.19 1.23
N LEU A 180 -23.87 44.07 1.44
CA LEU A 180 -24.89 44.74 0.63
C LEU A 180 -24.83 46.27 0.76
N ALA A 181 -24.63 46.80 1.97
CA ALA A 181 -24.50 48.24 2.22
C ALA A 181 -23.30 48.85 1.49
N VAL A 182 -22.15 48.17 1.55
CA VAL A 182 -20.95 48.57 0.79
C VAL A 182 -21.23 48.52 -0.72
N GLY A 183 -21.98 47.51 -1.17
CA GLY A 183 -22.38 47.33 -2.58
C GLY A 183 -23.32 48.39 -3.16
N GLN A 184 -23.80 49.34 -2.36
CA GLN A 184 -24.74 50.39 -2.81
C GLN A 184 -24.09 51.77 -2.95
N SER A 185 -22.91 51.95 -2.38
CA SER A 185 -22.18 53.19 -2.49
C SER A 185 -20.70 52.87 -2.31
N TYR A 186 -19.89 53.29 -3.27
CA TYR A 186 -18.46 53.05 -3.33
C TYR A 186 -17.81 54.07 -4.28
N THR A 187 -16.50 54.19 -4.18
CA THR A 187 -15.67 54.80 -5.23
C THR A 187 -15.14 53.72 -6.15
N GLU A 188 -14.53 54.08 -7.28
CA GLU A 188 -13.86 53.11 -8.16
C GLU A 188 -12.85 52.24 -7.41
N ALA A 189 -12.07 52.83 -6.49
CA ALA A 189 -11.06 52.11 -5.71
C ALA A 189 -11.64 51.18 -4.64
N SER A 190 -12.86 51.45 -4.17
CA SER A 190 -13.52 50.68 -3.10
C SER A 190 -14.68 49.82 -3.59
N ARG A 191 -14.92 49.76 -4.90
CA ARG A 191 -15.99 48.98 -5.51
C ARG A 191 -15.63 47.48 -5.47
N PRO A 192 -16.47 46.60 -4.91
CA PRO A 192 -16.29 45.16 -5.05
C PRO A 192 -16.58 44.73 -6.49
N ASP A 193 -15.82 43.77 -7.02
CA ASP A 193 -16.07 43.23 -8.36
C ASP A 193 -17.24 42.23 -8.37
N PHE A 194 -17.54 41.63 -7.23
CA PHE A 194 -18.73 40.80 -6.98
C PHE A 194 -19.12 40.84 -5.50
N LEU A 195 -20.41 40.60 -5.22
CA LEU A 195 -20.97 40.56 -3.87
C LEU A 195 -21.49 39.16 -3.53
N VAL A 196 -21.26 38.73 -2.29
CA VAL A 196 -21.78 37.48 -1.76
C VAL A 196 -22.47 37.76 -0.43
N SER A 197 -23.77 37.51 -0.36
CA SER A 197 -24.58 37.77 0.83
C SER A 197 -25.25 36.49 1.29
N ILE A 198 -24.83 35.98 2.45
CA ILE A 198 -25.27 34.70 3.01
C ILE A 198 -26.15 35.00 4.24
N TYR A 199 -27.42 34.58 4.19
CA TYR A 199 -28.50 34.84 5.16
C TYR A 199 -28.48 36.26 5.76
N PRO A 200 -28.50 37.33 4.93
CA PRO A 200 -28.36 38.68 5.45
C PRO A 200 -29.48 39.03 6.42
N TYR A 201 -29.17 39.64 7.57
CA TYR A 201 -30.21 40.11 8.48
C TYR A 201 -30.95 41.32 7.85
N PRO A 202 -32.27 41.25 7.58
CA PRO A 202 -32.94 42.26 6.76
C PRO A 202 -33.18 43.60 7.45
N GLY A 203 -33.10 43.65 8.80
CA GLY A 203 -33.64 44.74 9.62
C GLY A 203 -32.93 46.10 9.54
N ALA A 204 -31.96 46.32 8.65
CA ALA A 204 -31.27 47.62 8.56
C ALA A 204 -30.77 48.06 7.17
N VAL A 205 -30.73 47.17 6.15
CA VAL A 205 -30.03 47.48 4.88
C VAL A 205 -30.71 46.91 3.62
N VAL A 206 -32.02 46.63 3.66
CA VAL A 206 -32.76 46.20 2.45
C VAL A 206 -33.11 47.44 1.61
N THR A 207 -32.51 47.55 0.42
CA THR A 207 -32.55 48.79 -0.36
C THR A 207 -33.40 48.74 -1.61
N LYS A 208 -34.02 49.90 -1.90
CA LYS A 208 -34.85 50.14 -3.08
C LYS A 208 -34.05 50.61 -4.31
N ASN A 209 -32.80 51.07 -4.16
CA ASN A 209 -32.01 51.65 -5.23
C ASN A 209 -30.72 50.83 -5.48
N VAL A 210 -30.60 50.24 -6.68
CA VAL A 210 -29.41 49.51 -7.14
C VAL A 210 -28.56 50.45 -8.00
N PRO A 211 -27.27 50.66 -7.71
CA PRO A 211 -26.40 51.50 -8.55
C PRO A 211 -26.34 51.02 -10.01
N ALA A 212 -26.25 51.97 -10.95
CA ALA A 212 -26.17 51.66 -12.38
C ALA A 212 -24.94 50.80 -12.73
N ASP A 213 -23.89 50.80 -11.91
CA ASP A 213 -22.67 50.01 -12.02
C ASP A 213 -22.57 48.91 -10.94
N ALA A 214 -23.69 48.54 -10.31
CA ALA A 214 -23.72 47.52 -9.27
C ALA A 214 -23.06 46.19 -9.71
N PRO A 215 -22.24 45.57 -8.84
CA PRO A 215 -21.57 44.31 -9.15
C PRO A 215 -22.53 43.11 -9.15
N PRO A 216 -22.15 41.99 -9.78
CA PRO A 216 -22.86 40.73 -9.68
C PRO A 216 -23.10 40.31 -8.23
N LEU A 217 -24.29 39.78 -7.93
CA LEU A 217 -24.70 39.45 -6.57
C LEU A 217 -25.10 37.98 -6.42
N PHE A 218 -24.47 37.28 -5.47
CA PHE A 218 -24.88 35.95 -5.03
C PHE A 218 -25.62 36.05 -3.70
N ILE A 219 -26.86 35.60 -3.66
CA ILE A 219 -27.73 35.60 -2.48
C ILE A 219 -28.01 34.16 -2.06
N TYR A 220 -27.79 33.88 -0.79
CA TYR A 220 -28.04 32.56 -0.23
C TYR A 220 -28.86 32.66 1.06
N SER A 221 -29.91 31.87 1.21
CA SER A 221 -30.69 31.79 2.46
C SER A 221 -31.26 30.40 2.72
N ALA A 222 -31.28 29.99 3.99
CA ALA A 222 -31.97 28.80 4.48
C ALA A 222 -33.06 29.22 5.48
N LYS A 223 -34.16 28.49 5.58
CA LYS A 223 -35.38 28.90 6.30
C LYS A 223 -35.15 29.06 7.81
N ASP A 224 -34.78 30.26 8.25
CA ASP A 224 -34.86 30.66 9.67
C ASP A 224 -35.36 32.10 9.86
N SER A 225 -36.24 32.56 8.98
CA SER A 225 -36.83 33.89 9.18
C SER A 225 -38.23 33.90 8.62
N SER A 226 -39.11 34.65 9.27
CA SER A 226 -40.54 34.78 8.93
C SER A 226 -40.77 34.87 7.41
N LEU A 227 -41.98 34.54 6.93
CA LEU A 227 -42.40 34.77 5.53
C LEU A 227 -41.99 36.16 5.00
N GLN A 228 -41.88 37.15 5.89
CA GLN A 228 -41.43 38.52 5.64
C GLN A 228 -39.97 38.63 5.15
N SER A 229 -39.05 37.81 5.65
CA SER A 229 -37.62 37.87 5.33
C SER A 229 -37.28 37.19 4.01
N ALA A 230 -37.96 36.08 3.70
CA ALA A 230 -37.87 35.45 2.37
C ALA A 230 -38.40 36.38 1.27
N ALA A 231 -39.48 37.13 1.54
CA ALA A 231 -40.01 38.14 0.63
C ALA A 231 -39.02 39.30 0.41
N GLN A 232 -38.28 39.71 1.45
CA GLN A 232 -37.25 40.75 1.34
C GLN A 232 -36.05 40.30 0.49
N PHE A 233 -35.61 39.04 0.59
CA PHE A 233 -34.52 38.52 -0.26
C PHE A 233 -34.97 38.31 -1.71
N ALA A 234 -36.21 37.86 -1.92
CA ALA A 234 -36.82 37.82 -3.24
C ALA A 234 -36.91 39.22 -3.87
N GLN A 235 -37.27 40.24 -3.08
CA GLN A 235 -37.27 41.63 -3.53
C GLN A 235 -35.87 42.15 -3.87
N LEU A 236 -34.85 41.77 -3.11
CA LEU A 236 -33.46 42.12 -3.42
C LEU A 236 -33.02 41.50 -4.76
N TYR A 237 -33.36 40.23 -4.99
CA TYR A 237 -33.13 39.56 -6.26
C TYR A 237 -33.83 40.28 -7.42
N THR A 238 -35.12 40.60 -7.28
CA THR A 238 -35.87 41.31 -8.34
C THR A 238 -35.35 42.71 -8.59
N ASN A 239 -34.86 43.44 -7.57
CA ASN A 239 -34.25 44.75 -7.73
C ASN A 239 -32.95 44.69 -8.56
N TRP A 240 -32.06 43.72 -8.28
CA TRP A 240 -30.83 43.54 -9.05
C TRP A 240 -31.11 43.11 -10.50
N LEU A 241 -32.09 42.22 -10.67
CA LEU A 241 -32.54 41.78 -11.99
C LEU A 241 -33.15 42.94 -12.80
N ALA A 242 -34.00 43.77 -12.19
CA ALA A 242 -34.61 44.94 -12.82
C ALA A 242 -33.56 46.01 -13.22
N ALA A 243 -32.44 46.09 -12.50
CA ALA A 243 -31.30 46.93 -12.85
C ALA A 243 -30.40 46.33 -13.96
N GLY A 244 -30.78 45.19 -14.54
CA GLY A 244 -30.02 44.51 -15.60
C GLY A 244 -28.69 43.90 -15.10
N LYS A 245 -28.58 43.61 -13.81
CA LYS A 245 -27.36 43.07 -13.19
C LYS A 245 -27.44 41.56 -13.00
N SER A 246 -26.29 40.89 -13.07
CA SER A 246 -26.22 39.44 -12.80
C SER A 246 -26.50 39.18 -11.32
N VAL A 247 -27.49 38.34 -11.04
CA VAL A 247 -27.86 37.97 -9.69
C VAL A 247 -28.31 36.51 -9.64
N GLU A 248 -27.88 35.79 -8.61
CA GLU A 248 -28.28 34.40 -8.36
C GLU A 248 -28.82 34.29 -6.93
N PHE A 249 -30.01 33.71 -6.76
CA PHE A 249 -30.67 33.57 -5.46
C PHE A 249 -31.01 32.11 -5.17
N HIS A 250 -30.44 31.60 -4.07
CA HIS A 250 -30.71 30.26 -3.56
C HIS A 250 -31.50 30.34 -2.24
N LEU A 251 -32.69 29.75 -2.23
CA LEU A 251 -33.56 29.69 -1.06
C LEU A 251 -33.89 28.23 -0.70
N TYR A 252 -33.55 27.80 0.52
CA TYR A 252 -33.79 26.45 1.00
C TYR A 252 -34.81 26.39 2.14
N ALA A 253 -35.67 25.38 2.12
CA ALA A 253 -36.87 25.29 2.98
C ALA A 253 -36.64 24.77 4.42
N ASN A 254 -35.42 24.37 4.82
CA ASN A 254 -35.18 23.70 6.11
C ASN A 254 -34.59 24.63 7.18
N LYS A 255 -34.99 24.39 8.44
CA LYS A 255 -34.63 25.13 9.66
C LYS A 255 -33.17 24.91 10.04
N ARG A 256 -32.43 25.98 10.36
CA ARG A 256 -31.03 25.93 10.81
C ARG A 256 -30.78 27.02 11.85
N ASN A 257 -30.22 26.66 13.01
CA ASN A 257 -29.93 27.61 14.09
C ASN A 257 -28.44 28.05 14.14
N ASP A 258 -27.55 27.46 13.33
CA ASP A 258 -26.08 27.61 13.47
C ASP A 258 -25.31 27.46 12.13
N PHE A 259 -25.59 28.35 11.19
CA PHE A 259 -24.76 28.56 9.99
C PHE A 259 -23.38 29.13 10.38
N PRO A 260 -22.22 28.67 9.81
CA PRO A 260 -22.00 27.85 8.61
C PRO A 260 -21.58 26.38 8.84
N VAL A 261 -21.83 25.76 10.00
CA VAL A 261 -21.45 24.36 10.28
C VAL A 261 -22.21 23.36 9.38
N GLN A 262 -21.52 22.54 8.59
CA GLN A 262 -22.16 21.50 7.78
C GLN A 262 -22.86 20.47 8.68
N GLN A 263 -24.17 20.28 8.49
CA GLN A 263 -25.03 19.38 9.27
C GLN A 263 -25.72 18.31 8.41
N GLY A 264 -25.47 18.30 7.08
CA GLY A 264 -26.03 17.33 6.13
C GLY A 264 -27.34 17.78 5.49
N PHE A 265 -27.71 19.05 5.59
CA PHE A 265 -28.89 19.59 4.92
C PHE A 265 -28.57 20.04 3.48
N PRO A 266 -29.57 20.10 2.57
CA PRO A 266 -29.37 20.68 1.23
C PRO A 266 -28.77 22.10 1.29
N ALA A 267 -29.08 22.82 2.37
CA ALA A 267 -28.58 24.14 2.64
C ALA A 267 -27.07 24.21 3.02
N ASP A 268 -26.37 23.08 3.10
CA ASP A 268 -24.92 23.05 3.40
C ASP A 268 -24.06 23.11 2.13
N GLY A 269 -24.65 22.90 0.96
CA GLY A 269 -23.98 22.95 -0.34
C GLY A 269 -23.64 24.36 -0.85
N TRP A 270 -23.90 25.41 -0.05
CA TRP A 270 -23.80 26.82 -0.47
C TRP A 270 -22.43 27.21 -1.01
N MET A 271 -21.34 26.66 -0.46
CA MET A 271 -19.98 26.95 -0.89
C MET A 271 -19.69 26.38 -2.29
N GLU A 272 -20.29 25.23 -2.64
CA GLU A 272 -20.19 24.70 -4.00
C GLU A 272 -21.09 25.46 -4.97
N GLN A 273 -22.27 25.94 -4.53
CA GLN A 273 -23.11 26.82 -5.35
C GLN A 273 -22.40 28.15 -5.64
N LEU A 274 -21.80 28.77 -4.62
CA LEU A 274 -20.98 29.96 -4.79
C LEU A 274 -19.84 29.72 -5.78
N LYS A 275 -19.13 28.59 -5.67
CA LYS A 275 -18.05 28.24 -6.60
C LYS A 275 -18.56 28.08 -8.03
N ASN A 276 -19.70 27.43 -8.23
CA ASN A 276 -20.30 27.27 -9.55
C ASN A 276 -20.69 28.62 -10.16
N TRP A 277 -21.34 29.48 -9.37
CA TRP A 277 -21.67 30.84 -9.77
C TRP A 277 -20.40 31.65 -10.11
N MET A 278 -19.39 31.67 -9.23
CA MET A 278 -18.13 32.37 -9.48
C MET A 278 -17.42 31.85 -10.74
N ASN A 279 -17.49 30.55 -11.02
CA ASN A 279 -16.95 29.98 -12.25
C ASN A 279 -17.73 30.44 -13.48
N ALA A 280 -19.07 30.48 -13.42
CA ALA A 280 -19.92 30.99 -14.49
C ALA A 280 -19.69 32.49 -14.76
N GLN A 281 -19.35 33.26 -13.73
CA GLN A 281 -18.96 34.66 -13.84
C GLN A 281 -17.48 34.86 -14.29
N GLY A 282 -16.72 33.78 -14.49
CA GLY A 282 -15.32 33.84 -14.95
C GLY A 282 -14.28 34.14 -13.87
N TYR A 283 -14.67 34.22 -12.59
CA TYR A 283 -13.74 34.54 -11.50
C TYR A 283 -12.81 33.40 -11.12
N LEU A 284 -13.02 32.16 -11.57
CA LEU A 284 -12.20 31.00 -11.18
C LEU A 284 -11.29 30.48 -12.30
N THR A 285 -11.21 31.17 -13.45
CA THR A 285 -10.32 30.78 -14.54
C THR A 285 -8.91 31.33 -14.30
N LYS A 286 -7.91 30.43 -14.22
CA LYS A 286 -6.49 30.80 -14.07
C LYS A 286 -5.98 31.48 -15.35
N GLN A 287 -5.93 32.80 -15.36
CA GLN A 287 -5.23 33.57 -16.40
C GLN A 287 -3.81 33.88 -15.93
N SER A 288 -2.84 33.79 -16.84
CA SER A 288 -1.43 34.05 -16.56
C SER A 288 -1.23 35.49 -16.10
N VAL A 289 -1.06 35.69 -14.79
CA VAL A 289 -0.56 36.95 -14.24
C VAL A 289 0.90 37.05 -14.62
N SER A 290 1.24 37.90 -15.60
CA SER A 290 2.62 38.31 -15.79
C SER A 290 3.00 39.20 -14.60
N LEU A 291 3.67 38.61 -13.62
CA LEU A 291 4.32 39.40 -12.58
C LEU A 291 5.29 40.36 -13.27
N PRO A 292 5.18 41.69 -13.06
CA PRO A 292 6.17 42.62 -13.59
C PRO A 292 7.53 42.22 -13.04
N SER A 293 8.51 42.07 -13.93
CA SER A 293 9.90 41.89 -13.54
C SER A 293 10.30 43.02 -12.60
N LEU A 294 10.70 42.66 -11.39
CA LEU A 294 11.32 43.57 -10.43
C LEU A 294 12.51 44.24 -11.12
N SER A 295 12.28 45.48 -11.57
CA SER A 295 13.29 46.37 -12.12
C SER A 295 13.03 47.78 -11.59
N VAL A 296 13.50 48.05 -10.37
CA VAL A 296 13.71 49.42 -9.85
C VAL A 296 14.97 49.35 -8.96
N ARG A 297 16.13 49.69 -9.53
CA ARG A 297 16.79 51.02 -9.59
C ARG A 297 17.58 51.34 -8.33
N LYS A 298 18.90 51.32 -8.53
CA LYS A 298 19.87 52.20 -7.88
C LYS A 298 19.74 53.59 -8.50
N ASP A 299 19.56 54.57 -7.63
CA ASP A 299 19.90 55.99 -7.81
C ASP A 299 20.83 56.31 -6.62
N SER A 300 21.96 57.04 -6.70
CA SER A 300 22.74 57.64 -7.77
C SER A 300 24.16 57.95 -7.25
N ALA A 301 25.06 58.34 -8.17
CA ALA A 301 26.43 58.90 -8.05
C ALA A 301 27.56 57.90 -8.41
N VAL A 302 28.44 58.09 -9.40
CA VAL A 302 28.73 59.18 -10.37
C VAL A 302 29.45 58.55 -11.60
N THR A 303 29.02 58.97 -12.80
CA THR A 303 29.69 59.25 -14.10
C THR A 303 31.14 58.75 -14.33
N VAL A 304 31.60 58.22 -15.50
CA VAL A 304 31.70 58.81 -16.86
C VAL A 304 32.25 57.75 -17.88
N VAL A 305 31.60 57.66 -19.05
CA VAL A 305 32.07 57.37 -20.45
C VAL A 305 32.41 55.95 -20.96
N GLN A 306 31.50 55.52 -21.86
CA GLN A 306 31.63 54.83 -23.17
C GLN A 306 33.00 54.37 -23.70
N ARG A 307 33.05 53.17 -24.32
CA ARG A 307 32.98 52.86 -25.79
C ARG A 307 33.61 51.47 -26.07
N THR A 308 32.82 50.52 -26.59
CA THR A 308 32.88 49.90 -27.94
C THR A 308 33.96 48.84 -28.21
N ASP A 309 33.46 47.75 -28.81
CA ASP A 309 34.09 46.81 -29.74
C ASP A 309 34.93 45.62 -29.24
N SER A 310 34.48 44.44 -29.69
CA SER A 310 35.20 43.16 -29.87
C SER A 310 36.53 43.38 -30.61
N PRO A 311 37.60 42.55 -30.46
CA PRO A 311 37.61 41.18 -31.04
C PRO A 311 38.57 40.12 -30.40
N GLN A 312 38.31 38.87 -30.80
CA GLN A 312 39.20 37.75 -31.19
C GLN A 312 40.63 37.49 -30.63
N ILE A 313 40.84 36.19 -30.37
CA ILE A 313 42.00 35.30 -30.68
C ILE A 313 43.36 35.56 -30.00
N GLY A 314 43.98 34.47 -29.49
CA GLY A 314 45.43 34.26 -29.62
C GLY A 314 46.19 33.73 -28.41
N GLU A 315 46.31 32.40 -28.35
CA GLU A 315 47.54 31.62 -28.14
C GLU A 315 48.62 31.90 -27.06
N THR A 316 49.17 30.76 -26.58
CA THR A 316 50.54 30.48 -26.11
C THR A 316 50.90 30.52 -24.60
N LYS A 317 51.23 29.31 -24.09
CA LYS A 317 52.19 28.98 -23.00
C LYS A 317 53.65 29.18 -23.51
N PRO A 318 54.78 28.96 -22.78
CA PRO A 318 55.02 28.35 -21.44
C PRO A 318 56.16 28.99 -20.57
N ALA A 319 56.50 28.29 -19.45
CA ALA A 319 57.80 28.17 -18.75
C ALA A 319 58.04 29.05 -17.50
N GLN A 320 58.10 28.43 -16.29
CA GLN A 320 59.31 28.06 -15.48
C GLN A 320 59.65 29.17 -14.46
N ASN A 321 60.08 28.98 -13.20
CA ASN A 321 60.55 27.89 -12.34
C ASN A 321 60.40 28.39 -10.87
N GLU A 322 59.97 27.57 -9.89
CA GLU A 322 60.80 26.91 -8.84
C GLU A 322 61.30 27.89 -7.74
N VAL A 323 61.14 27.74 -6.41
CA VAL A 323 61.69 26.73 -5.45
C VAL A 323 61.04 27.03 -4.07
N THR A 324 60.26 26.13 -3.42
CA THR A 324 60.59 25.11 -2.37
C THR A 324 60.71 25.59 -0.90
N ARG A 325 59.85 25.07 0.01
CA ARG A 325 60.24 24.16 1.12
C ARG A 325 59.08 23.62 2.00
N LYS A 326 59.06 22.27 2.09
CA LYS A 326 58.85 21.35 3.24
C LYS A 326 57.51 21.29 4.00
N SER A 327 56.91 20.09 3.98
CA SER A 327 56.27 19.45 5.16
C SER A 327 56.21 17.92 5.01
N LEU A 328 56.42 17.21 6.13
CA LEU A 328 56.47 15.74 6.30
C LEU A 328 55.11 15.03 6.11
N PRO A 329 55.07 13.73 5.77
CA PRO A 329 53.84 12.92 5.67
C PRO A 329 53.50 12.14 6.96
N PRO A 330 52.21 11.85 7.24
CA PRO A 330 51.79 10.98 8.34
C PRO A 330 51.81 9.49 7.98
N ALA A 331 51.99 8.67 9.02
CA ALA A 331 52.34 7.26 9.03
C ALA A 331 51.23 6.28 8.57
N GLN A 332 51.66 5.18 7.94
CA GLN A 332 50.86 3.98 7.65
C GLN A 332 51.06 2.90 8.75
N PRO A 333 50.06 2.04 9.04
CA PRO A 333 50.22 0.93 9.98
C PRO A 333 51.05 -0.20 9.38
N LYS A 334 51.95 -0.75 10.20
CA LYS A 334 52.86 -1.87 9.89
C LYS A 334 52.11 -3.21 9.81
N GLU A 335 52.26 -3.92 8.69
CA GLU A 335 52.11 -5.38 8.62
C GLU A 335 53.47 -6.03 8.88
N GLU A 336 53.52 -6.97 9.84
CA GLU A 336 54.65 -7.87 10.06
C GLU A 336 54.78 -8.86 8.88
N ARG A 337 55.86 -8.69 8.10
CA ARG A 337 56.29 -9.66 7.10
C ARG A 337 57.06 -10.79 7.79
N ILE A 338 56.50 -12.00 7.80
CA ILE A 338 57.31 -13.22 7.89
C ILE A 338 57.98 -13.41 6.53
N SER A 339 59.31 -13.33 6.53
CA SER A 339 60.17 -13.47 5.36
C SER A 339 60.16 -14.91 4.83
N ILE A 340 59.53 -15.15 3.69
CA ILE A 340 59.84 -16.31 2.86
C ILE A 340 60.85 -15.86 1.81
N ARG A 341 62.07 -16.42 1.89
CA ARG A 341 63.11 -16.27 0.87
C ARG A 341 62.51 -16.51 -0.51
N LYS A 342 62.52 -15.49 -1.37
CA LYS A 342 62.38 -15.69 -2.82
C LYS A 342 63.67 -16.30 -3.33
N THR A 343 63.72 -17.62 -3.36
CA THR A 343 64.66 -18.31 -4.25
C THR A 343 64.10 -18.19 -5.67
N PRO A 344 64.85 -17.67 -6.65
CA PRO A 344 64.42 -17.71 -8.03
C PRO A 344 64.58 -19.15 -8.54
N LEU A 345 63.47 -19.87 -8.67
CA LEU A 345 63.45 -21.11 -9.45
C LEU A 345 63.17 -20.74 -10.91
N THR A 346 64.24 -20.42 -11.63
CA THR A 346 64.34 -20.81 -13.04
C THR A 346 64.48 -22.32 -13.07
N ASN A 347 63.41 -23.02 -13.44
CA ASN A 347 63.46 -24.28 -14.16
C ASN A 347 62.10 -24.52 -14.82
N SER A 348 62.11 -24.54 -16.14
CA SER A 348 61.58 -25.61 -17.00
C SER A 348 60.29 -26.28 -16.54
N GLY A 349 59.27 -26.28 -17.39
CA GLY A 349 57.97 -26.92 -17.18
C GLY A 349 58.03 -28.35 -16.66
N LEU A 350 58.11 -28.50 -15.34
CA LEU A 350 57.85 -29.77 -14.68
C LEU A 350 56.33 -29.95 -14.70
N LEU A 351 55.87 -30.75 -15.65
CA LEU A 351 54.50 -31.22 -15.63
C LEU A 351 54.41 -32.33 -14.59
N LEU A 352 53.46 -32.19 -13.67
CA LEU A 352 53.13 -33.18 -12.66
C LEU A 352 51.88 -33.93 -13.08
N HIS A 353 51.82 -35.20 -12.70
CA HIS A 353 50.79 -36.11 -13.14
C HIS A 353 49.52 -35.95 -12.30
N LEU A 354 48.45 -35.48 -12.93
CA LEU A 354 47.11 -35.53 -12.35
C LEU A 354 46.37 -36.75 -12.92
N SER A 355 45.96 -37.67 -12.05
CA SER A 355 45.17 -38.84 -12.46
C SER A 355 43.88 -38.99 -11.63
N GLY A 356 42.98 -39.86 -12.06
CA GLY A 356 41.80 -40.19 -11.25
C GLY A 356 40.77 -41.03 -11.98
N VAL A 357 39.72 -41.42 -11.26
CA VAL A 357 38.59 -42.18 -11.81
C VAL A 357 37.30 -41.38 -11.66
N VAL A 358 36.52 -41.34 -12.74
CA VAL A 358 35.17 -40.80 -12.74
C VAL A 358 34.17 -41.95 -12.67
N ARG A 359 33.27 -41.89 -11.69
CA ARG A 359 32.21 -42.89 -11.48
C ARG A 359 30.85 -42.24 -11.37
N ASP A 360 29.82 -43.00 -11.72
CA ASP A 360 28.43 -42.65 -11.45
C ASP A 360 28.20 -42.66 -9.93
N SER A 361 27.65 -41.57 -9.41
CA SER A 361 27.48 -41.40 -7.96
C SER A 361 26.45 -42.37 -7.35
N ALA A 362 25.52 -42.91 -8.15
CA ALA A 362 24.44 -43.78 -7.67
C ALA A 362 24.78 -45.26 -7.85
N THR A 363 25.33 -45.64 -9.01
CA THR A 363 25.63 -47.05 -9.35
C THR A 363 27.07 -47.45 -9.03
N GLY A 364 27.97 -46.48 -8.82
CA GLY A 364 29.39 -46.74 -8.61
C GLY A 364 30.12 -47.26 -9.86
N ARG A 365 29.42 -47.38 -11.01
CA ARG A 365 30.00 -47.81 -12.28
C ARG A 365 30.96 -46.74 -12.83
N PRO A 366 32.06 -47.13 -13.48
CA PRO A 366 32.93 -46.18 -14.16
C PRO A 366 32.21 -45.46 -15.30
N LEU A 367 32.55 -44.18 -15.51
CA LEU A 367 31.98 -43.36 -16.58
C LEU A 367 33.03 -43.10 -17.66
N ALA A 368 32.81 -43.66 -18.84
CA ALA A 368 33.64 -43.46 -20.02
C ALA A 368 33.26 -42.18 -20.78
N GLY A 369 34.22 -41.57 -21.47
CA GLY A 369 34.00 -40.40 -22.32
C GLY A 369 33.66 -39.11 -21.58
N VAL A 370 33.93 -39.03 -20.28
CA VAL A 370 33.78 -37.80 -19.49
C VAL A 370 34.88 -36.83 -19.90
N ALA A 371 34.51 -35.64 -20.37
CA ALA A 371 35.45 -34.57 -20.66
C ALA A 371 35.96 -33.92 -19.36
N ILE A 372 37.24 -34.10 -19.09
CA ILE A 372 37.98 -33.47 -18.00
C ILE A 372 38.67 -32.22 -18.55
N VAL A 373 38.15 -31.05 -18.20
CA VAL A 373 38.69 -29.76 -18.62
C VAL A 373 39.40 -29.11 -17.44
N ILE A 374 40.67 -28.74 -17.60
CA ILE A 374 41.48 -28.05 -16.61
C ILE A 374 41.67 -26.59 -17.04
N ASP A 375 41.30 -25.67 -16.17
CA ASP A 375 41.61 -24.24 -16.32
C ASP A 375 42.80 -23.88 -15.44
N TYR A 376 43.89 -23.46 -16.09
CA TYR A 376 45.09 -22.91 -15.47
C TYR A 376 45.37 -21.52 -16.01
N ARG A 377 45.19 -20.47 -15.19
CA ARG A 377 45.42 -19.07 -15.59
C ARG A 377 44.72 -18.67 -16.91
N LYS A 378 43.51 -19.18 -17.17
CA LYS A 378 42.73 -19.00 -18.42
C LYS A 378 43.27 -19.75 -19.64
N ASN A 379 44.24 -20.64 -19.46
CA ASN A 379 44.66 -21.59 -20.49
C ASN A 379 43.92 -22.91 -20.23
N ILE A 380 43.19 -23.38 -21.25
CA ILE A 380 42.28 -24.52 -21.13
C ILE A 380 42.96 -25.75 -21.74
N THR A 381 43.24 -26.76 -20.92
CA THR A 381 43.71 -28.07 -21.37
C THR A 381 42.70 -29.14 -20.91
N GLY A 382 42.76 -30.35 -21.45
CA GLY A 382 41.82 -31.38 -21.05
C GLY A 382 42.11 -32.76 -21.62
N THR A 383 41.43 -33.75 -21.06
CA THR A 383 41.50 -35.16 -21.44
C THR A 383 40.11 -35.79 -21.31
N ASN A 384 39.93 -37.02 -21.78
CA ASN A 384 38.69 -37.78 -21.59
C ASN A 384 38.94 -39.02 -20.74
N THR A 385 37.92 -39.51 -20.06
CA THR A 385 38.00 -40.79 -19.38
C THR A 385 37.93 -41.98 -20.34
N ASN A 386 38.70 -43.03 -20.05
CA ASN A 386 38.63 -44.32 -20.77
C ASN A 386 37.43 -45.17 -20.33
N GLU A 387 37.29 -46.38 -20.87
CA GLU A 387 36.17 -47.31 -20.57
C GLU A 387 36.05 -47.67 -19.07
N GLN A 388 37.17 -47.69 -18.36
CA GLN A 388 37.24 -47.92 -16.91
C GLN A 388 37.10 -46.63 -16.09
N GLY A 389 36.73 -45.51 -16.74
CA GLY A 389 36.51 -44.21 -16.12
C GLY A 389 37.79 -43.49 -15.69
N HIS A 390 38.98 -43.99 -16.03
CA HIS A 390 40.25 -43.38 -15.66
C HIS A 390 40.59 -42.21 -16.58
N TYR A 391 41.14 -41.15 -16.01
CA TYR A 391 41.76 -40.04 -16.72
C TYR A 391 43.14 -39.75 -16.16
N ALA A 392 44.00 -39.18 -17.00
CA ALA A 392 45.34 -38.75 -16.65
C ALA A 392 45.72 -37.54 -17.51
N ILE A 393 46.35 -36.54 -16.91
CA ILE A 393 46.82 -35.32 -17.59
C ILE A 393 48.01 -34.72 -16.85
N ASP A 394 49.04 -34.34 -17.61
CA ASP A 394 50.23 -33.71 -17.08
C ASP A 394 50.03 -32.18 -17.05
N LEU A 395 50.22 -31.57 -15.88
CA LEU A 395 49.90 -30.17 -15.62
C LEU A 395 51.05 -29.44 -14.93
N PRO A 396 51.28 -28.15 -15.23
CA PRO A 396 52.30 -27.36 -14.53
C PRO A 396 51.93 -27.18 -13.05
N THR A 397 52.92 -26.96 -12.18
CA THR A 397 52.68 -26.64 -10.76
C THR A 397 51.83 -25.36 -10.59
N GLY A 398 50.93 -25.36 -9.61
CA GLY A 398 50.11 -24.18 -9.27
C GLY A 398 48.64 -24.48 -9.01
N ASP A 399 47.81 -23.43 -8.98
CA ASP A 399 46.37 -23.54 -8.70
C ASP A 399 45.58 -23.83 -9.99
N HIS A 400 44.76 -24.89 -9.96
CA HIS A 400 44.00 -25.41 -11.10
C HIS A 400 42.51 -25.56 -10.76
N ILE A 401 41.66 -25.45 -11.78
CA ILE A 401 40.23 -25.81 -11.68
C ILE A 401 39.94 -26.95 -12.64
N LEU A 402 39.61 -28.12 -12.11
CA LEU A 402 39.10 -29.24 -12.88
C LEU A 402 37.58 -29.11 -13.06
N ILE A 403 37.11 -29.37 -14.29
CA ILE A 403 35.70 -29.42 -14.67
C ILE A 403 35.44 -30.74 -15.41
N ALA A 404 34.72 -31.67 -14.78
CA ALA A 404 34.26 -32.91 -15.42
C ALA A 404 32.87 -32.71 -16.04
N ARG A 405 32.70 -33.08 -17.31
CA ARG A 405 31.45 -32.94 -18.08
C ARG A 405 31.14 -34.22 -18.83
N LEU A 406 29.90 -34.68 -18.72
CA LEU A 406 29.36 -35.78 -19.51
C LEU A 406 27.89 -35.48 -19.78
N VAL A 407 27.44 -35.73 -21.02
CA VAL A 407 26.03 -35.54 -21.40
C VAL A 407 25.16 -36.42 -20.51
N GLY A 408 24.09 -35.85 -19.93
CA GLY A 408 23.23 -36.57 -18.98
C GLY A 408 23.74 -36.55 -17.54
N TYR A 409 24.85 -35.87 -17.23
CA TYR A 409 25.39 -35.70 -15.86
C TYR A 409 25.63 -34.24 -15.48
N THR A 410 25.48 -33.93 -14.19
CA THR A 410 25.76 -32.61 -13.63
C THR A 410 27.27 -32.35 -13.67
N PRO A 411 27.74 -31.24 -14.26
CA PRO A 411 29.17 -30.92 -14.29
C PRO A 411 29.75 -30.76 -12.88
N VAL A 412 30.89 -31.42 -12.63
CA VAL A 412 31.60 -31.31 -11.34
C VAL A 412 32.75 -30.33 -11.50
N ARG A 413 32.85 -29.33 -10.62
CA ARG A 413 33.98 -28.38 -10.57
C ARG A 413 34.78 -28.58 -9.29
N LYS A 414 36.09 -28.71 -9.38
CA LYS A 414 36.98 -28.89 -8.23
C LYS A 414 38.23 -28.02 -8.38
N ALA A 415 38.46 -27.12 -7.42
CA ALA A 415 39.70 -26.36 -7.34
C ALA A 415 40.73 -27.16 -6.51
N PHE A 416 41.98 -27.18 -6.96
CA PHE A 416 43.09 -27.82 -6.26
C PHE A 416 44.40 -27.11 -6.59
N ARG A 417 45.39 -27.27 -5.71
CA ARG A 417 46.75 -26.79 -5.94
C ARG A 417 47.64 -28.00 -6.19
N LEU A 418 48.33 -28.01 -7.34
CA LEU A 418 49.21 -29.09 -7.76
C LEU A 418 50.65 -28.73 -7.38
N THR A 419 51.15 -29.37 -6.33
CA THR A 419 52.55 -29.28 -5.87
C THR A 419 53.34 -30.55 -6.14
N ASP A 420 52.66 -31.69 -6.22
CA ASP A 420 53.17 -33.04 -6.51
C ASP A 420 52.11 -33.81 -7.33
N ASP A 421 52.43 -35.02 -7.80
CA ASP A 421 51.46 -35.91 -8.46
C ASP A 421 50.22 -36.12 -7.58
N LEU A 422 49.04 -35.99 -8.18
CA LEU A 422 47.78 -35.93 -7.44
C LEU A 422 46.71 -36.83 -8.06
N THR A 423 46.04 -37.61 -7.22
CA THR A 423 44.89 -38.42 -7.64
C THR A 423 43.58 -37.78 -7.21
N VAL A 424 42.74 -37.42 -8.18
CA VAL A 424 41.43 -36.77 -7.94
C VAL A 424 40.30 -37.65 -8.48
N ASN A 425 39.66 -38.41 -7.60
CA ASN A 425 38.47 -39.19 -7.96
C ASN A 425 37.22 -38.30 -8.00
N ILE A 426 36.34 -38.56 -8.97
CA ILE A 426 35.15 -37.75 -9.24
C ILE A 426 33.92 -38.66 -9.25
N LYS A 427 32.90 -38.27 -8.50
CA LYS A 427 31.57 -38.90 -8.59
C LYS A 427 30.63 -37.94 -9.31
N MET A 428 30.08 -38.34 -10.44
CA MET A 428 29.13 -37.53 -11.21
C MET A 428 27.71 -37.98 -10.94
N VAL A 429 26.82 -37.01 -10.76
CA VAL A 429 25.40 -37.20 -10.48
C VAL A 429 24.64 -37.05 -11.81
N THR A 430 23.79 -38.02 -12.17
CA THR A 430 22.97 -37.92 -13.40
C THR A 430 22.05 -36.70 -13.33
N VAL A 431 21.88 -35.99 -14.44
CA VAL A 431 20.96 -34.84 -14.54
C VAL A 431 19.54 -35.28 -14.16
N GLU A 432 19.15 -36.52 -14.52
CA GLU A 432 17.86 -37.13 -14.15
C GLU A 432 17.59 -37.14 -12.64
N SER A 433 18.63 -37.26 -11.81
CA SER A 433 18.51 -37.33 -10.35
C SER A 433 18.42 -35.96 -9.63
N GLN A 434 18.54 -34.85 -10.37
CA GLN A 434 18.31 -33.48 -9.88
C GLN A 434 16.97 -32.88 -10.36
N LEU A 435 16.19 -33.59 -11.18
CA LEU A 435 15.00 -33.04 -11.84
C LEU A 435 13.79 -32.79 -10.93
N GLU A 436 13.80 -33.24 -9.68
CA GLU A 436 12.70 -32.95 -8.75
C GLU A 436 12.58 -31.45 -8.39
N GLU A 437 13.63 -30.68 -8.65
CA GLU A 437 13.64 -29.24 -8.48
C GLU A 437 13.19 -28.49 -9.75
N VAL A 438 12.65 -29.19 -10.74
CA VAL A 438 12.01 -28.57 -11.91
C VAL A 438 10.54 -28.29 -11.60
N VAL A 439 10.29 -27.30 -10.74
CA VAL A 439 9.39 -26.24 -11.21
C VAL A 439 10.22 -25.52 -12.26
N VAL A 440 9.76 -25.47 -13.50
CA VAL A 440 10.50 -24.92 -14.65
C VAL A 440 10.87 -23.44 -14.38
N THR A 441 11.98 -23.20 -13.69
CA THR A 441 12.73 -21.94 -13.69
C THR A 441 14.15 -22.29 -14.06
N THR A 442 14.53 -21.89 -15.27
CA THR A 442 15.87 -22.06 -15.82
C THR A 442 16.87 -21.31 -14.93
N LYS A 443 17.47 -21.99 -13.95
CA LYS A 443 18.45 -21.44 -13.00
C LYS A 443 19.50 -20.59 -13.71
N GLY A 444 19.35 -19.26 -13.65
CA GLY A 444 20.29 -18.30 -14.21
C GLY A 444 19.93 -16.87 -13.81
N PHE A 445 20.96 -16.03 -13.57
CA PHE A 445 20.83 -14.60 -13.26
C PHE A 445 20.28 -13.75 -14.44
N ASP A 446 20.10 -14.36 -15.62
CA ASP A 446 19.72 -13.71 -16.89
C ASP A 446 18.24 -13.97 -17.27
N GLN A 447 17.43 -14.49 -16.34
CA GLN A 447 16.04 -14.93 -16.60
C GLN A 447 15.08 -13.78 -16.93
N THR A 448 15.26 -12.59 -16.35
CA THR A 448 14.38 -11.44 -16.53
C THR A 448 14.24 -11.03 -17.99
N VAL A 449 15.34 -11.05 -18.76
CA VAL A 449 15.32 -10.69 -20.19
C VAL A 449 14.91 -11.88 -21.06
N ARG A 450 15.25 -13.12 -20.67
CA ARG A 450 15.16 -14.32 -21.52
C ARG A 450 13.84 -15.10 -21.44
N GLN A 451 13.10 -15.04 -20.32
CA GLN A 451 11.85 -15.80 -20.19
C GLN A 451 10.64 -15.11 -20.83
N PRO A 452 9.72 -15.87 -21.47
CA PRO A 452 8.48 -15.34 -22.04
C PRO A 452 7.44 -14.94 -20.98
N LEU A 453 7.67 -15.30 -19.72
CA LEU A 453 6.78 -14.98 -18.61
C LEU A 453 6.92 -13.51 -18.18
N LEU A 454 5.78 -12.84 -18.06
CA LEU A 454 5.62 -11.44 -17.66
C LEU A 454 5.04 -11.32 -16.26
N GLY A 455 5.51 -10.32 -15.51
CA GLY A 455 5.09 -10.10 -14.13
C GLY A 455 5.48 -11.23 -13.18
N VAL A 456 6.51 -12.02 -13.52
CA VAL A 456 7.07 -13.05 -12.64
C VAL A 456 8.26 -12.48 -11.91
N ASN A 457 8.12 -12.35 -10.59
CA ASN A 457 9.25 -12.04 -9.70
C ASN A 457 9.70 -13.33 -9.03
N GLN A 458 10.80 -13.90 -9.51
CA GLN A 458 11.49 -14.96 -8.80
C GLN A 458 12.39 -14.33 -7.74
N LEU A 459 12.00 -14.46 -6.48
CA LEU A 459 12.79 -13.95 -5.36
C LEU A 459 13.85 -14.97 -4.98
N ASN A 460 15.11 -14.56 -5.05
CA ASN A 460 16.20 -15.32 -4.46
C ASN A 460 16.08 -15.23 -2.92
N VAL A 461 15.84 -16.35 -2.25
CA VAL A 461 15.71 -16.43 -0.78
C VAL A 461 16.94 -15.85 -0.08
N ASN A 462 18.14 -15.98 -0.65
CA ASN A 462 19.35 -15.37 -0.10
C ASN A 462 19.34 -13.83 -0.20
N ALA A 463 18.71 -13.26 -1.23
CA ALA A 463 18.51 -11.82 -1.33
C ALA A 463 17.46 -11.35 -0.32
N LEU A 464 16.39 -12.12 -0.10
CA LEU A 464 15.40 -11.85 0.96
C LEU A 464 16.07 -11.81 2.34
N LYS A 465 16.96 -12.77 2.64
CA LYS A 465 17.74 -12.84 3.90
C LYS A 465 18.69 -11.64 4.14
N LYS A 466 18.95 -10.85 3.10
CA LYS A 466 19.73 -9.60 3.18
C LYS A 466 18.87 -8.36 3.41
N LEU A 467 17.55 -8.43 3.24
CA LEU A 467 16.66 -7.32 3.57
C LEU A 467 16.71 -7.03 5.07
N PRO A 468 16.60 -5.75 5.48
CA PRO A 468 16.36 -5.38 6.87
C PRO A 468 15.24 -6.20 7.49
N ALA A 469 15.55 -6.82 8.63
CA ALA A 469 14.60 -7.62 9.35
C ALA A 469 13.62 -6.72 10.10
N ALA A 470 12.32 -6.99 9.99
CA ALA A 470 11.32 -6.33 10.83
C ALA A 470 11.35 -7.03 12.18
N LEU A 471 11.61 -6.28 13.26
CA LEU A 471 11.63 -6.81 14.62
C LEU A 471 12.64 -7.95 14.85
N GLY A 472 13.70 -8.03 14.04
CA GLY A 472 14.76 -9.04 14.16
C GLY A 472 14.55 -10.30 13.30
N GLU A 473 13.42 -10.42 12.59
CA GLU A 473 13.21 -11.47 11.58
C GLU A 473 13.00 -10.95 10.16
N VAL A 474 13.52 -11.70 9.19
CA VAL A 474 13.27 -11.48 7.77
C VAL A 474 11.89 -12.05 7.45
N ASP A 475 11.03 -11.22 6.85
CA ASP A 475 9.66 -11.60 6.53
C ASP A 475 9.39 -11.62 5.02
N LEU A 476 8.82 -12.73 4.52
CA LEU A 476 8.60 -12.89 3.08
C LEU A 476 7.53 -11.93 2.54
N LEU A 477 6.39 -11.80 3.21
CA LEU A 477 5.31 -10.94 2.74
C LEU A 477 5.72 -9.47 2.79
N ARG A 478 6.54 -9.06 3.76
CA ARG A 478 7.14 -7.72 3.78
C ARG A 478 8.10 -7.50 2.62
N GLY A 479 8.97 -8.45 2.33
CA GLY A 479 9.82 -8.39 1.15
C GLY A 479 9.02 -8.31 -0.16
N LEU A 480 7.86 -8.96 -0.22
CA LEU A 480 6.96 -8.89 -1.38
C LEU A 480 6.23 -7.54 -1.48
N GLN A 481 5.75 -6.97 -0.37
CA GLN A 481 5.13 -5.63 -0.31
C GLN A 481 6.05 -4.52 -0.82
N MET A 482 7.34 -4.81 -0.89
CA MET A 482 8.37 -3.89 -1.34
C MET A 482 8.54 -3.90 -2.86
N LEU A 483 7.99 -4.90 -3.57
CA LEU A 483 8.03 -4.99 -5.02
C LEU A 483 6.98 -4.12 -5.72
N PRO A 484 7.24 -3.70 -6.98
CA PRO A 484 6.24 -2.99 -7.78
C PRO A 484 4.95 -3.80 -7.96
N GLY A 485 3.80 -3.14 -7.92
CA GLY A 485 2.49 -3.76 -8.14
C GLY A 485 1.97 -4.61 -6.98
N VAL A 486 2.69 -4.64 -5.85
CA VAL A 486 2.28 -5.31 -4.61
C VAL A 486 2.00 -4.24 -3.56
N SER A 487 0.78 -4.23 -3.02
CA SER A 487 0.35 -3.28 -1.99
C SER A 487 -0.27 -4.00 -0.81
N SER A 488 -0.57 -3.30 0.27
CA SER A 488 -1.29 -3.83 1.43
C SER A 488 -2.19 -2.75 2.02
N VAL A 489 -3.26 -3.13 2.74
CA VAL A 489 -4.19 -2.18 3.35
C VAL A 489 -3.67 -1.55 4.64
N GLY A 490 -2.53 -2.01 5.17
CA GLY A 490 -1.88 -1.38 6.32
C GLY A 490 -0.62 -2.11 6.80
N GLU A 491 0.08 -1.52 7.77
CA GLU A 491 1.31 -2.10 8.30
C GLU A 491 1.11 -3.33 9.20
N ALA A 492 -0.09 -3.61 9.70
CA ALA A 492 -0.46 -4.92 10.27
C ALA A 492 -1.72 -5.43 9.56
N SER A 493 -1.54 -5.96 8.36
CA SER A 493 -2.61 -6.51 7.53
C SER A 493 -2.27 -7.95 7.14
N ASN A 494 -3.30 -8.80 7.08
CA ASN A 494 -3.17 -10.24 6.86
C ASN A 494 -2.85 -10.64 5.41
N GLY A 495 -2.47 -9.71 4.52
CA GLY A 495 -2.22 -10.05 3.12
C GLY A 495 -1.70 -8.92 2.23
N VAL A 496 -1.59 -9.26 0.95
CA VAL A 496 -1.14 -8.38 -0.13
C VAL A 496 -2.24 -8.22 -1.19
N ASN A 497 -2.33 -7.04 -1.78
CA ASN A 497 -3.18 -6.70 -2.92
C ASN A 497 -2.29 -6.55 -4.15
N ILE A 498 -2.52 -7.36 -5.19
CA ILE A 498 -1.66 -7.41 -6.38
C ILE A 498 -2.45 -6.96 -7.60
N ARG A 499 -1.97 -5.88 -8.25
CA ARG A 499 -2.56 -5.29 -9.47
C ARG A 499 -4.08 -5.11 -9.40
N GLY A 500 -4.56 -4.60 -8.26
CA GLY A 500 -5.98 -4.33 -7.99
C GLY A 500 -6.81 -5.53 -7.52
N GLY A 501 -6.18 -6.68 -7.27
CA GLY A 501 -6.86 -7.81 -6.64
C GLY A 501 -6.98 -7.68 -5.11
N THR A 502 -8.07 -8.20 -4.54
CA THR A 502 -8.24 -8.38 -3.09
C THR A 502 -7.30 -9.46 -2.55
N THR A 503 -7.15 -9.55 -1.22
CA THR A 503 -6.20 -10.50 -0.61
C THR A 503 -6.57 -11.95 -0.87
N ASP A 504 -7.86 -12.28 -0.91
CA ASP A 504 -8.37 -13.63 -1.17
C ASP A 504 -8.29 -14.05 -2.65
N GLN A 505 -8.08 -13.10 -3.57
CA GLN A 505 -7.90 -13.37 -5.00
C GLN A 505 -6.48 -13.79 -5.36
N ASN A 506 -5.55 -13.80 -4.41
CA ASN A 506 -4.19 -14.28 -4.61
C ASN A 506 -4.08 -15.72 -4.11
N LEU A 507 -3.61 -16.64 -4.95
CA LEU A 507 -3.32 -18.02 -4.54
C LEU A 507 -1.97 -18.05 -3.84
N ILE A 508 -1.97 -18.25 -2.53
CA ILE A 508 -0.73 -18.36 -1.75
C ILE A 508 -0.51 -19.83 -1.41
N LEU A 509 0.60 -20.39 -1.87
CA LEU A 509 0.93 -21.80 -1.71
C LEU A 509 2.19 -21.97 -0.87
N LEU A 510 2.20 -23.02 -0.03
CA LEU A 510 3.39 -23.59 0.60
C LEU A 510 3.49 -25.05 0.18
N ASP A 511 4.46 -25.39 -0.67
CA ASP A 511 4.65 -26.74 -1.21
C ASP A 511 3.35 -27.32 -1.80
N ASP A 512 2.74 -26.59 -2.74
CA ASP A 512 1.43 -26.86 -3.37
C ASP A 512 0.19 -26.77 -2.47
N THR A 513 0.35 -26.56 -1.17
CA THR A 513 -0.79 -26.45 -0.24
C THR A 513 -1.24 -25.00 -0.07
N PRO A 514 -2.53 -24.68 -0.24
CA PRO A 514 -3.01 -23.32 -0.02
C PRO A 514 -2.88 -22.89 1.43
N ILE A 515 -2.49 -21.64 1.62
CA ILE A 515 -2.45 -20.95 2.91
C ILE A 515 -3.55 -19.89 2.91
N PHE A 516 -4.62 -20.13 3.66
CA PHE A 516 -5.78 -19.23 3.73
C PHE A 516 -5.53 -17.96 4.55
N ASN A 517 -4.74 -18.08 5.62
CA ASN A 517 -4.26 -16.96 6.41
C ASN A 517 -2.72 -17.00 6.46
N PRO A 518 -2.01 -16.18 5.66
CA PRO A 518 -0.57 -16.27 5.51
C PRO A 518 0.21 -15.46 6.56
N THR A 519 -0.43 -15.06 7.66
CA THR A 519 0.16 -14.17 8.67
C THR A 519 -0.20 -14.52 10.11
N HIS A 520 0.72 -14.22 11.03
CA HIS A 520 0.51 -14.20 12.47
C HIS A 520 0.26 -12.80 13.01
N MET A 521 -0.31 -12.73 14.20
CA MET A 521 -0.45 -11.50 14.99
C MET A 521 -1.04 -10.35 14.15
N PHE A 522 -2.17 -10.61 13.46
CA PHE A 522 -2.85 -9.62 12.61
C PHE A 522 -1.98 -9.02 11.50
N GLY A 523 -1.07 -9.81 10.91
CA GLY A 523 -0.29 -9.37 9.76
C GLY A 523 1.13 -8.94 10.08
N LEU A 524 1.56 -8.97 11.35
CA LEU A 524 2.91 -8.55 11.72
C LEU A 524 3.98 -9.47 11.15
N PHE A 525 3.76 -10.78 11.20
CA PHE A 525 4.66 -11.80 10.65
C PHE A 525 3.93 -12.63 9.61
N SER A 526 4.64 -13.06 8.59
CA SER A 526 4.22 -14.08 7.64
C SER A 526 4.48 -15.47 8.19
N VAL A 527 3.71 -16.44 7.74
CA VAL A 527 3.85 -17.86 8.12
C VAL A 527 5.08 -18.56 7.54
N PHE A 528 5.78 -17.92 6.61
CA PHE A 528 6.84 -18.55 5.84
C PHE A 528 8.18 -18.49 6.58
N LEU A 529 8.72 -19.65 6.96
CA LEU A 529 10.02 -19.76 7.63
C LEU A 529 11.16 -19.64 6.60
N PRO A 530 11.94 -18.53 6.57
CA PRO A 530 12.94 -18.29 5.51
C PRO A 530 14.07 -19.33 5.44
N ASP A 531 14.30 -20.09 6.51
CA ASP A 531 15.40 -21.07 6.62
C ASP A 531 15.11 -22.42 5.95
N VAL A 532 13.84 -22.68 5.64
CA VAL A 532 13.40 -23.89 4.91
C VAL A 532 12.89 -23.58 3.50
N LEU A 533 12.86 -22.31 3.07
CA LEU A 533 12.44 -21.95 1.72
C LEU A 533 13.52 -22.29 0.68
N ASN A 534 13.08 -22.74 -0.49
CA ASN A 534 13.91 -22.93 -1.67
C ASN A 534 13.67 -21.84 -2.72
N THR A 535 12.45 -21.80 -3.26
CA THR A 535 12.04 -20.80 -4.25
C THR A 535 10.80 -20.05 -3.77
N VAL A 536 10.71 -18.79 -4.16
CA VAL A 536 9.50 -17.98 -4.03
C VAL A 536 9.24 -17.31 -5.36
N ASP A 537 8.20 -17.77 -6.04
CA ASP A 537 7.80 -17.28 -7.35
C ASP A 537 6.47 -16.53 -7.24
N LEU A 538 6.50 -15.22 -7.51
CA LEU A 538 5.30 -14.39 -7.56
C LEU A 538 4.88 -14.15 -9.01
N TYR A 539 3.74 -14.69 -9.41
CA TYR A 539 3.10 -14.48 -10.71
C TYR A 539 2.02 -13.39 -10.62
N LYS A 540 2.35 -12.15 -11.00
CA LYS A 540 1.42 -11.00 -11.07
C LYS A 540 0.69 -10.86 -12.40
N GLY A 541 1.10 -11.66 -13.40
CA GLY A 541 0.75 -11.51 -14.80
C GLY A 541 0.47 -12.87 -15.42
N ASN A 542 1.42 -13.36 -16.21
CA ASN A 542 1.32 -14.62 -16.95
C ASN A 542 1.44 -15.84 -16.02
N VAL A 543 0.31 -16.25 -15.44
CA VAL A 543 0.21 -17.37 -14.50
C VAL A 543 0.15 -18.69 -15.28
N PRO A 544 1.00 -19.71 -15.00
CA PRO A 544 0.94 -21.02 -15.67
C PRO A 544 -0.41 -21.74 -15.51
N ALA A 545 -0.95 -22.37 -16.58
CA ALA A 545 -2.28 -23.01 -16.62
C ALA A 545 -2.52 -24.10 -15.55
N ARG A 546 -1.44 -24.68 -15.00
CA ARG A 546 -1.53 -25.57 -13.83
C ARG A 546 -2.17 -24.93 -12.60
N PHE A 547 -2.07 -23.61 -12.44
CA PHE A 547 -2.71 -22.88 -11.34
C PHE A 547 -4.09 -22.34 -11.75
N GLY A 548 -5.04 -22.27 -10.81
CA GLY A 548 -6.39 -21.75 -11.03
C GLY A 548 -7.13 -21.52 -9.71
N GLY A 549 -8.43 -21.23 -9.78
CA GLY A 549 -9.30 -21.06 -8.61
C GLY A 549 -9.13 -19.71 -7.90
N ARG A 550 -8.36 -18.77 -8.46
CA ARG A 550 -8.08 -17.43 -7.92
C ARG A 550 -8.01 -16.41 -9.05
N ALA A 551 -8.47 -15.18 -8.79
CA ALA A 551 -8.71 -14.19 -9.83
C ALA A 551 -7.54 -13.21 -10.10
N ALA A 552 -6.53 -13.14 -9.22
CA ALA A 552 -5.53 -12.07 -9.27
C ALA A 552 -4.09 -12.50 -9.53
N SER A 553 -3.54 -13.40 -8.72
CA SER A 553 -2.11 -13.76 -8.78
C SER A 553 -1.83 -15.10 -8.12
N VAL A 554 -0.61 -15.60 -8.27
CA VAL A 554 -0.12 -16.79 -7.56
C VAL A 554 1.21 -16.47 -6.89
N LEU A 555 1.33 -16.77 -5.60
CA LEU A 555 2.56 -16.80 -4.84
C LEU A 555 2.88 -18.27 -4.53
N ASP A 556 3.82 -18.83 -5.27
CA ASP A 556 4.26 -20.22 -5.12
C ASP A 556 5.53 -20.26 -4.27
N VAL A 557 5.42 -20.79 -3.04
CA VAL A 557 6.54 -20.93 -2.10
C VAL A 557 6.87 -22.41 -1.97
N THR A 558 8.08 -22.79 -2.35
CA THR A 558 8.56 -24.17 -2.23
C THR A 558 9.56 -24.31 -1.08
N LEU A 559 9.51 -25.44 -0.40
CA LEU A 559 10.47 -25.79 0.64
C LEU A 559 11.66 -26.54 0.04
N ARG A 560 12.84 -26.33 0.59
CA ARG A 560 14.05 -27.08 0.19
C ARG A 560 13.94 -28.55 0.59
N ASN A 561 14.51 -29.43 -0.22
CA ASN A 561 14.66 -30.82 0.16
C ASN A 561 15.71 -30.94 1.30
N PRO A 562 15.55 -31.92 2.20
CA PRO A 562 16.49 -32.15 3.29
C PRO A 562 17.85 -32.58 2.77
N ASN A 563 18.91 -32.22 3.51
CA ASN A 563 20.24 -32.72 3.24
C ASN A 563 20.32 -34.23 3.51
N LEU A 564 20.62 -35.02 2.47
CA LEU A 564 20.69 -36.48 2.55
C LEU A 564 22.05 -37.01 3.02
N ASP A 565 23.05 -36.16 3.17
CA ASP A 565 24.43 -36.57 3.44
C ASP A 565 24.89 -36.22 4.85
N LYS A 566 24.51 -35.03 5.33
CA LYS A 566 24.99 -34.46 6.59
C LYS A 566 23.84 -33.89 7.41
N PHE A 567 23.93 -34.10 8.72
CA PHE A 567 23.12 -33.37 9.68
C PHE A 567 23.51 -31.90 9.67
N SER A 568 22.53 -31.00 9.75
CA SER A 568 22.78 -29.59 10.04
C SER A 568 21.68 -29.02 10.91
N LEU A 569 22.05 -28.15 11.83
CA LEU A 569 21.11 -27.46 12.71
C LEU A 569 21.26 -25.96 12.49
N SER A 570 20.17 -25.22 12.38
CA SER A 570 20.20 -23.76 12.26
C SER A 570 19.08 -23.16 13.08
N GLY A 571 19.25 -21.92 13.52
CA GLY A 571 18.24 -21.28 14.36
C GLY A 571 18.48 -19.79 14.53
N GLY A 572 17.53 -19.17 15.20
CA GLY A 572 17.56 -17.76 15.54
C GLY A 572 16.86 -17.51 16.86
N VAL A 573 17.48 -16.72 17.72
CA VAL A 573 16.92 -16.25 18.98
C VAL A 573 16.77 -14.74 18.89
N SER A 574 15.57 -14.24 19.19
CA SER A 574 15.29 -12.81 19.25
C SER A 574 14.30 -12.51 20.37
N VAL A 575 14.15 -11.24 20.71
CA VAL A 575 13.16 -10.76 21.70
C VAL A 575 11.73 -11.04 21.26
N VAL A 576 11.50 -11.30 19.97
CA VAL A 576 10.17 -11.30 19.37
C VAL A 576 9.74 -12.70 18.99
N SER A 577 10.62 -13.47 18.36
CA SER A 577 10.37 -14.86 17.98
C SER A 577 11.66 -15.68 17.95
N ASN A 578 11.49 -16.99 18.14
CA ASN A 578 12.56 -17.97 18.21
C ASN A 578 12.31 -19.07 17.21
N LYS A 579 13.36 -19.56 16.56
CA LYS A 579 13.25 -20.60 15.53
C LYS A 579 14.41 -21.57 15.56
N LEU A 580 14.11 -22.79 15.15
CA LEU A 580 15.06 -23.89 15.02
C LEU A 580 14.73 -24.71 13.78
N THR A 581 15.74 -25.21 13.09
CA THR A 581 15.61 -26.06 11.91
C THR A 581 16.71 -27.12 11.93
N ALA A 582 16.34 -28.37 11.75
CA ALA A 582 17.25 -29.51 11.70
C ALA A 582 17.07 -30.27 10.38
N ASP A 583 18.16 -30.48 9.65
CA ASP A 583 18.27 -31.45 8.56
C ASP A 583 18.83 -32.74 9.11
N ILE A 584 18.12 -33.85 8.88
CA ILE A 584 18.45 -35.15 9.43
C ILE A 584 18.47 -36.18 8.29
N PRO A 585 19.65 -36.62 7.84
CA PRO A 585 19.76 -37.75 6.93
C PRO A 585 19.43 -39.04 7.69
N ILE A 586 18.33 -39.69 7.35
CA ILE A 586 17.89 -40.95 7.99
C ILE A 586 18.57 -42.15 7.32
N VAL A 587 18.56 -42.18 5.97
CA VAL A 587 19.32 -43.13 5.15
C VAL A 587 20.16 -42.32 4.17
N LYS A 588 21.48 -42.33 4.37
CA LYS A 588 22.42 -41.51 3.58
C LYS A 588 22.19 -41.68 2.07
N GLY A 589 22.04 -40.55 1.38
CA GLY A 589 21.82 -40.49 -0.07
C GLY A 589 20.43 -40.94 -0.57
N LYS A 590 19.55 -41.46 0.30
CA LYS A 590 18.22 -41.97 -0.07
C LYS A 590 17.06 -41.30 0.65
N PHE A 591 17.12 -41.19 1.97
CA PHE A 591 16.00 -40.72 2.79
C PHE A 591 16.49 -39.70 3.83
N GLY A 592 15.82 -38.57 3.89
CA GLY A 592 16.11 -37.53 4.87
C GLY A 592 14.86 -36.75 5.22
N ILE A 593 14.94 -36.06 6.35
CA ILE A 593 13.87 -35.19 6.84
C ILE A 593 14.44 -33.83 7.21
N VAL A 594 13.65 -32.78 7.02
CA VAL A 594 13.90 -31.46 7.60
C VAL A 594 12.74 -31.15 8.54
N VAL A 595 13.07 -30.75 9.76
CA VAL A 595 12.12 -30.33 10.78
C VAL A 595 12.43 -28.90 11.12
N ALA A 596 11.44 -28.02 11.06
CA ALA A 596 11.58 -26.63 11.47
C ALA A 596 10.44 -26.22 12.39
N GLY A 597 10.75 -25.39 13.38
CA GLY A 597 9.79 -24.80 14.30
C GLY A 597 10.10 -23.32 14.50
N ARG A 598 9.05 -22.52 14.65
CA ARG A 598 9.14 -21.10 15.01
C ARG A 598 8.05 -20.77 16.02
N GLY A 599 8.34 -19.90 16.99
CA GLY A 599 7.31 -19.43 17.91
C GLY A 599 7.64 -18.10 18.56
N ALA A 600 6.59 -17.36 18.89
CA ALA A 600 6.64 -16.13 19.68
C ALA A 600 5.87 -16.34 20.98
N PHE A 601 6.58 -16.30 22.11
CA PHE A 601 6.02 -16.52 23.44
C PHE A 601 6.37 -15.38 24.41
N ASN A 602 6.70 -14.20 23.85
CA ASN A 602 7.25 -13.07 24.59
C ASN A 602 6.17 -12.07 25.04
N ASP A 603 4.91 -12.50 25.13
CA ASP A 603 3.80 -11.64 25.57
C ASP A 603 3.95 -11.17 27.02
N PHE A 604 4.73 -11.90 27.83
CA PHE A 604 5.13 -11.49 29.18
C PHE A 604 5.88 -10.14 29.22
N LEU A 605 6.44 -9.67 28.09
CA LEU A 605 7.10 -8.37 27.99
C LEU A 605 6.10 -7.22 27.83
N LEU A 606 4.89 -7.46 27.32
CA LEU A 606 3.92 -6.39 27.02
C LEU A 606 3.51 -5.60 28.27
N PRO A 607 3.17 -6.21 29.42
CA PRO A 607 2.85 -5.48 30.64
C PRO A 607 4.06 -4.69 31.19
N ILE A 608 5.29 -5.18 30.98
CA ILE A 608 6.52 -4.51 31.41
C ILE A 608 6.75 -3.21 30.62
N VAL A 609 6.38 -3.20 29.34
CA VAL A 609 6.47 -2.01 28.48
C VAL A 609 5.40 -0.98 28.83
N SER A 610 4.17 -1.42 29.13
CA SER A 610 3.08 -0.53 29.57
C SER A 610 1.94 -1.28 30.23
N ASP A 611 1.42 -0.74 31.32
CA ASP A 611 0.21 -1.25 32.00
C ASP A 611 -1.01 -1.34 31.07
N ARG A 612 -1.09 -0.46 30.05
CA ARG A 612 -2.18 -0.47 29.05
C ARG A 612 -2.18 -1.72 28.18
N LEU A 613 -1.09 -2.48 28.14
CA LEU A 613 -0.95 -3.69 27.35
C LEU A 613 -1.15 -4.97 28.18
N ALA A 614 -1.48 -4.87 29.47
CA ALA A 614 -1.56 -6.03 30.37
C ALA A 614 -2.59 -7.10 29.91
N ASN A 615 -3.67 -6.68 29.26
CA ASN A 615 -4.72 -7.57 28.74
C ASN A 615 -4.44 -8.12 27.33
N ILE A 616 -3.41 -7.61 26.65
CA ILE A 616 -3.05 -8.04 25.32
C ILE A 616 -2.19 -9.31 25.42
N LYS A 617 -2.60 -10.37 24.73
CA LYS A 617 -1.78 -11.58 24.57
C LYS A 617 -1.57 -11.83 23.10
N ALA A 618 -0.34 -12.15 22.71
CA ALA A 618 -0.02 -12.43 21.31
C ALA A 618 1.00 -13.57 21.25
N LYS A 619 0.54 -14.74 20.83
CA LYS A 619 1.36 -15.95 20.70
C LYS A 619 1.09 -16.61 19.37
N PHE A 620 2.14 -17.14 18.77
CA PHE A 620 2.00 -18.03 17.62
C PHE A 620 3.07 -19.11 17.65
N GLY A 621 2.79 -20.22 16.98
CA GLY A 621 3.74 -21.32 16.78
C GLY A 621 3.50 -22.01 15.45
N ASP A 622 4.60 -22.26 14.74
CA ASP A 622 4.63 -22.96 13.46
C ASP A 622 5.53 -24.19 13.56
N ALA A 623 5.15 -25.25 12.87
CA ALA A 623 5.96 -26.44 12.67
C ALA A 623 5.87 -26.90 11.21
N VAL A 624 7.03 -27.22 10.64
CA VAL A 624 7.18 -27.79 9.30
C VAL A 624 7.96 -29.09 9.42
N LEU A 625 7.45 -30.14 8.82
CA LEU A 625 8.15 -31.40 8.59
C LEU A 625 8.13 -31.67 7.09
N LYS A 626 9.29 -31.86 6.47
CA LYS A 626 9.38 -32.33 5.09
C LYS A 626 10.29 -33.54 5.01
N ALA A 627 9.74 -34.64 4.52
CA ALA A 627 10.41 -35.90 4.31
C ALA A 627 10.62 -36.12 2.82
N PHE A 628 11.84 -36.49 2.44
CA PHE A 628 12.21 -36.76 1.06
C PHE A 628 12.85 -38.13 0.93
N TRP A 629 12.26 -38.97 0.09
CA TRP A 629 12.73 -40.33 -0.19
C TRP A 629 12.96 -40.53 -1.69
N ARG A 630 14.23 -40.69 -2.04
CA ARG A 630 14.67 -41.27 -3.30
C ARG A 630 14.58 -42.79 -3.22
N ILE A 631 13.47 -43.33 -3.72
CA ILE A 631 13.22 -44.79 -3.77
C ILE A 631 14.23 -45.44 -4.72
N ASP A 632 14.34 -44.86 -5.92
CA ASP A 632 15.33 -45.22 -6.95
C ASP A 632 15.65 -44.00 -7.84
N ASN A 633 16.34 -44.21 -8.97
CA ASN A 633 16.75 -43.13 -9.87
C ASN A 633 15.59 -42.54 -10.70
N ARG A 634 14.44 -43.20 -10.73
CA ARG A 634 13.26 -42.79 -11.49
C ARG A 634 12.09 -42.44 -10.60
N ASN A 635 12.09 -42.81 -9.32
CA ASN A 635 10.98 -42.63 -8.41
C ASN A 635 11.42 -41.92 -7.14
N THR A 636 10.72 -40.83 -6.85
CA THR A 636 10.90 -40.08 -5.63
C THR A 636 9.55 -39.83 -4.97
N LEU A 637 9.57 -39.81 -3.64
CA LEU A 637 8.41 -39.50 -2.80
C LEU A 637 8.78 -38.37 -1.86
N THR A 638 7.98 -37.31 -1.89
CA THR A 638 8.08 -36.18 -0.97
C THR A 638 6.80 -36.12 -0.15
N ALA A 639 6.92 -35.97 1.16
CA ALA A 639 5.79 -35.71 2.06
C ALA A 639 6.08 -34.47 2.90
N THR A 640 5.11 -33.58 3.02
CA THR A 640 5.23 -32.34 3.80
C THR A 640 4.04 -32.21 4.73
N GLY A 641 4.31 -31.88 5.99
CA GLY A 641 3.32 -31.48 6.99
C GLY A 641 3.64 -30.07 7.47
N TYR A 642 2.64 -29.21 7.49
CA TYR A 642 2.71 -27.87 8.07
C TYR A 642 1.58 -27.70 9.08
N PHE A 643 1.95 -27.27 10.28
CA PHE A 643 1.03 -26.95 11.36
C PHE A 643 1.31 -25.53 11.82
N SER A 644 0.24 -24.78 12.07
CA SER A 644 0.36 -23.46 12.66
C SER A 644 -0.81 -23.16 13.58
N LYS A 645 -0.52 -22.46 14.67
CA LYS A 645 -1.49 -22.03 15.65
C LYS A 645 -1.20 -20.63 16.16
N ASP A 646 -2.23 -19.80 16.14
CA ASP A 646 -2.22 -18.42 16.61
C ASP A 646 -3.21 -18.24 17.76
N LEU A 647 -2.82 -17.41 18.73
CA LEU A 647 -3.70 -16.89 19.76
C LEU A 647 -3.41 -15.40 19.96
N PHE A 648 -4.44 -14.58 19.76
CA PHE A 648 -4.38 -13.16 20.07
C PHE A 648 -5.55 -12.76 20.95
N GLN A 649 -5.27 -12.10 22.06
CA GLN A 649 -6.27 -11.57 22.98
C GLN A 649 -6.20 -10.05 22.97
N THR A 650 -7.37 -9.42 22.90
CA THR A 650 -7.56 -7.98 23.09
C THR A 650 -8.56 -7.70 24.20
N ASP A 651 -8.63 -6.43 24.61
CA ASP A 651 -9.84 -5.92 25.24
C ASP A 651 -11.07 -6.19 24.33
N LEU A 652 -12.26 -6.09 24.90
CA LEU A 652 -13.50 -6.39 24.18
C LEU A 652 -13.65 -5.48 22.95
N LEU A 653 -13.46 -6.05 21.75
CA LEU A 653 -13.51 -5.30 20.48
C LEU A 653 -14.87 -5.40 19.80
N ALA A 654 -15.62 -6.47 20.06
CA ALA A 654 -16.94 -6.71 19.49
C ALA A 654 -17.83 -7.38 20.52
N ASN A 655 -19.02 -6.82 20.73
CA ASN A 655 -20.09 -7.47 21.48
C ASN A 655 -20.87 -8.36 20.52
N LEU A 656 -20.78 -9.68 20.71
CA LEU A 656 -21.74 -10.60 20.11
C LEU A 656 -23.10 -10.40 20.82
N PRO A 657 -24.23 -10.38 20.10
CA PRO A 657 -25.54 -10.23 20.73
C PRO A 657 -25.74 -11.25 21.85
N ASN A 658 -26.20 -10.79 23.01
CA ASN A 658 -26.44 -11.59 24.21
C ASN A 658 -25.20 -12.31 24.80
N VAL A 659 -23.98 -11.91 24.40
CA VAL A 659 -22.73 -12.43 24.96
C VAL A 659 -22.09 -11.37 25.86
N ASN A 660 -21.92 -11.68 27.14
CA ASN A 660 -21.31 -10.78 28.11
C ASN A 660 -19.80 -11.05 28.23
N GLY A 661 -19.08 -10.86 27.12
CA GLY A 661 -17.65 -11.10 27.04
C GLY A 661 -16.81 -10.07 27.81
N VAL A 662 -15.74 -10.51 28.47
CA VAL A 662 -14.77 -9.60 29.12
C VAL A 662 -13.56 -9.28 28.24
N SER A 663 -13.33 -10.09 27.22
CA SER A 663 -12.22 -9.94 26.27
C SER A 663 -12.59 -10.63 24.95
N THR A 664 -11.89 -10.28 23.88
CA THR A 664 -12.01 -11.00 22.60
C THR A 664 -10.73 -11.77 22.34
N ARG A 665 -10.83 -13.09 22.10
CA ARG A 665 -9.70 -13.95 21.73
C ARG A 665 -9.88 -14.49 20.33
N TYR A 666 -8.91 -14.25 19.46
CA TYR A 666 -8.82 -14.80 18.13
C TYR A 666 -7.86 -16.00 18.16
N ASP A 667 -8.40 -17.21 17.93
CA ASP A 667 -7.64 -18.47 17.86
C ASP A 667 -7.76 -19.02 16.45
N HIS A 668 -6.65 -19.28 15.78
CA HIS A 668 -6.68 -19.84 14.43
C HIS A 668 -5.68 -20.98 14.31
N GLN A 669 -6.07 -22.00 13.57
CA GLN A 669 -5.25 -23.18 13.36
C GLN A 669 -5.24 -23.56 11.87
N THR A 670 -4.06 -23.90 11.36
CA THR A 670 -3.88 -24.41 10.00
C THR A 670 -3.16 -25.74 10.06
N VAL A 671 -3.67 -26.73 9.32
CA VAL A 671 -3.02 -28.03 9.11
C VAL A 671 -2.99 -28.31 7.62
N ASN A 672 -1.78 -28.39 7.06
CA ASN A 672 -1.56 -28.73 5.66
C ASN A 672 -0.74 -30.01 5.57
N VAL A 673 -1.15 -30.92 4.70
CA VAL A 673 -0.43 -32.14 4.38
C VAL A 673 -0.36 -32.29 2.87
N MET A 674 0.82 -32.58 2.37
CA MET A 674 1.09 -32.85 0.96
C MET A 674 1.89 -34.14 0.82
N ALA A 675 1.50 -34.97 -0.15
CA ALA A 675 2.31 -36.09 -0.60
C ALA A 675 2.45 -35.99 -2.12
N ARG A 676 3.68 -36.05 -2.61
CA ARG A 676 4.03 -35.98 -4.02
C ARG A 676 4.85 -37.18 -4.43
N TRP A 677 4.36 -37.89 -5.42
CA TRP A 677 5.11 -38.92 -6.13
C TRP A 677 5.56 -38.36 -7.47
N PHE A 678 6.86 -38.39 -7.71
CA PHE A 678 7.45 -38.01 -8.98
C PHE A 678 8.09 -39.24 -9.62
N ARG A 679 7.81 -39.44 -10.91
CA ARG A 679 8.34 -40.54 -11.72
C ARG A 679 8.89 -40.05 -13.05
N THR A 680 10.15 -40.36 -13.32
CA THR A 680 10.74 -40.21 -14.65
C THR A 680 10.32 -41.40 -15.52
N LEU A 681 9.48 -41.14 -16.54
CA LEU A 681 9.03 -42.17 -17.48
C LEU A 681 10.06 -42.39 -18.59
N SER A 682 10.69 -41.32 -19.06
CA SER A 682 11.81 -41.33 -20.00
C SER A 682 12.72 -40.12 -19.78
N SER A 683 13.84 -40.01 -20.51
CA SER A 683 14.75 -38.86 -20.42
C SER A 683 14.12 -37.50 -20.80
N ARG A 684 12.90 -37.50 -21.35
CA ARG A 684 12.17 -36.30 -21.78
C ARG A 684 10.78 -36.17 -21.18
N VAL A 685 10.31 -37.18 -20.44
CA VAL A 685 8.92 -37.26 -19.94
C VAL A 685 8.89 -37.61 -18.48
N ASN A 686 8.18 -36.79 -17.72
CA ASN A 686 8.10 -36.88 -16.27
C ASN A 686 6.64 -36.86 -15.85
N LEU A 687 6.26 -37.72 -14.90
CA LEU A 687 4.96 -37.74 -14.26
C LEU A 687 5.09 -37.24 -12.84
N GLN A 688 4.21 -36.34 -12.43
CA GLN A 688 4.10 -35.88 -11.05
C GLN A 688 2.66 -35.99 -10.59
N THR A 689 2.41 -36.74 -9.52
CA THR A 689 1.10 -36.83 -8.87
C THR A 689 1.20 -36.30 -7.45
N THR A 690 0.34 -35.37 -7.09
CA THR A 690 0.33 -34.71 -5.78
C THR A 690 -1.05 -34.83 -5.14
N GLY A 691 -1.10 -35.32 -3.90
CA GLY A 691 -2.25 -35.28 -3.03
C GLY A 691 -2.06 -34.20 -1.96
N VAL A 692 -3.12 -33.43 -1.70
CA VAL A 692 -3.13 -32.30 -0.77
C VAL A 692 -4.35 -32.39 0.14
N TYR A 693 -4.12 -32.16 1.43
CA TYR A 693 -5.14 -31.98 2.45
C TYR A 693 -4.85 -30.69 3.21
N VAL A 694 -5.83 -29.80 3.31
CA VAL A 694 -5.74 -28.54 4.04
C VAL A 694 -6.97 -28.37 4.93
N HIS A 695 -6.73 -28.06 6.20
CA HIS A 695 -7.79 -27.76 7.16
C HIS A 695 -7.44 -26.47 7.92
N TYR A 696 -8.25 -25.45 7.70
CA TYR A 696 -8.13 -24.14 8.34
C TYR A 696 -9.32 -23.91 9.26
N VAL A 697 -9.05 -23.63 10.54
CA VAL A 697 -10.07 -23.50 11.60
C VAL A 697 -9.82 -22.23 12.41
N PRO A 698 -10.45 -21.11 12.03
CA PRO A 698 -10.48 -19.91 12.83
C PRO A 698 -11.63 -19.95 13.87
N ARG A 699 -11.40 -19.32 15.02
CA ARG A 699 -12.35 -19.20 16.13
C ARG A 699 -12.24 -17.82 16.77
N ILE A 700 -13.39 -17.29 17.18
CA ILE A 700 -13.48 -16.17 18.10
C ILE A 700 -14.00 -16.73 19.42
N LEU A 701 -13.21 -16.59 20.48
CA LEU A 701 -13.57 -16.98 21.83
C LEU A 701 -13.89 -15.71 22.62
N SER A 702 -15.04 -15.70 23.28
CA SER A 702 -15.51 -14.61 24.13
C SER A 702 -15.70 -15.16 25.55
N PRO A 703 -14.65 -15.10 26.39
CA PRO A 703 -14.76 -15.49 27.80
C PRO A 703 -15.70 -14.54 28.53
N GLU A 704 -16.58 -15.07 29.37
CA GLU A 704 -17.52 -14.31 30.20
C GLU A 704 -17.05 -14.24 31.66
N LEU A 705 -17.58 -13.27 32.43
CA LEU A 705 -17.26 -13.12 33.86
C LEU A 705 -17.57 -14.37 34.69
N SER A 706 -18.59 -15.14 34.29
CA SER A 706 -19.00 -16.40 34.92
C SER A 706 -17.97 -17.53 34.78
N GLY A 707 -16.92 -17.34 33.99
CA GLY A 707 -15.98 -18.39 33.60
C GLY A 707 -16.44 -19.19 32.37
N ASN A 708 -17.63 -18.91 31.83
CA ASN A 708 -18.09 -19.50 30.59
C ASN A 708 -17.27 -19.02 29.37
N LEU A 709 -17.27 -19.81 28.29
CA LEU A 709 -16.60 -19.50 27.04
C LEU A 709 -17.54 -19.66 25.85
N VAL A 710 -18.04 -18.54 25.34
CA VAL A 710 -18.79 -18.52 24.07
C VAL A 710 -17.80 -18.60 22.91
N THR A 711 -18.04 -19.51 21.98
CA THR A 711 -17.15 -19.78 20.84
C THR A 711 -17.88 -19.63 19.52
N LEU A 712 -17.43 -18.70 18.68
CA LEU A 712 -17.77 -18.69 17.26
C LEU A 712 -16.67 -19.42 16.50
N ARG A 713 -17.03 -20.47 15.77
CA ARG A 713 -16.11 -21.32 15.00
C ARG A 713 -16.51 -21.35 13.53
N SER A 714 -15.53 -21.33 12.64
CA SER A 714 -15.71 -21.71 11.22
C SER A 714 -14.62 -22.66 10.76
N SER A 715 -14.79 -23.27 9.59
CA SER A 715 -13.78 -24.15 9.02
C SER A 715 -13.77 -24.13 7.49
N VAL A 716 -12.58 -24.28 6.92
CA VAL A 716 -12.38 -24.56 5.49
C VAL A 716 -11.55 -25.83 5.37
N LEU A 717 -12.14 -26.85 4.76
CA LEU A 717 -11.49 -28.11 4.45
C LEU A 717 -11.35 -28.23 2.93
N GLN A 718 -10.12 -28.37 2.45
CA GLN A 718 -9.81 -28.57 1.05
C GLN A 718 -9.03 -29.88 0.86
N ARG A 719 -9.49 -30.71 -0.07
CA ARG A 719 -8.81 -31.95 -0.49
C ARG A 719 -8.57 -31.87 -1.98
N GLN A 720 -7.35 -32.07 -2.42
CA GLN A 720 -7.01 -31.98 -3.84
C GLN A 720 -6.14 -33.15 -4.27
N ILE A 721 -6.40 -33.66 -5.46
CA ILE A 721 -5.48 -34.52 -6.19
C ILE A 721 -5.19 -33.87 -7.55
N LYS A 722 -3.91 -33.86 -7.94
CA LYS A 722 -3.47 -33.37 -9.23
C LYS A 722 -2.40 -34.26 -9.83
N SER A 723 -2.40 -34.39 -11.15
CA SER A 723 -1.40 -35.16 -11.87
C SER A 723 -0.99 -34.43 -13.14
N ASN A 724 0.32 -34.26 -13.34
CA ASN A 724 0.90 -33.50 -14.43
C ASN A 724 1.94 -34.36 -15.16
N LEU A 725 1.90 -34.29 -16.49
CA LEU A 725 2.91 -34.81 -17.41
C LEU A 725 3.71 -33.65 -17.97
N ASN A 726 5.03 -33.70 -17.78
CA ASN A 726 5.97 -32.70 -18.28
C ASN A 726 6.80 -33.30 -19.40
N PHE A 727 6.83 -32.63 -20.55
CA PHE A 727 7.62 -32.97 -21.72
C PHE A 727 8.68 -31.90 -21.94
N GLN A 728 9.95 -32.29 -21.90
CA GLN A 728 11.08 -31.39 -22.10
C GLN A 728 11.84 -31.77 -23.38
N LEU A 729 11.72 -30.94 -24.41
CA LEU A 729 12.44 -31.06 -25.69
C LEU A 729 13.46 -29.92 -25.81
N THR A 730 14.39 -30.01 -26.77
CA THR A 730 15.52 -29.06 -26.89
C THR A 730 15.10 -27.58 -26.88
N ASN A 731 14.01 -27.22 -27.59
CA ASN A 731 13.50 -25.85 -27.70
C ASN A 731 11.99 -25.72 -27.40
N GLN A 732 11.38 -26.76 -26.83
CA GLN A 732 9.94 -26.82 -26.57
C GLN A 732 9.69 -27.39 -25.17
N LYS A 733 8.70 -26.84 -24.49
CA LYS A 733 8.17 -27.40 -23.25
C LYS A 733 6.67 -27.58 -23.39
N LEU A 734 6.18 -28.71 -22.91
CA LEU A 734 4.76 -28.99 -22.84
C LEU A 734 4.46 -29.56 -21.44
N GLU A 735 3.55 -28.92 -20.73
CA GLU A 735 2.99 -29.42 -19.48
C GLU A 735 1.51 -29.69 -19.71
N ILE A 736 1.02 -30.88 -19.36
CA ILE A 736 -0.40 -31.23 -19.43
C ILE A 736 -0.78 -31.81 -18.07
N GLY A 737 -1.93 -31.43 -17.54
CA GLY A 737 -2.35 -31.99 -16.26
C GLY A 737 -3.84 -31.92 -16.01
N ILE A 738 -4.22 -32.66 -14.97
CA ILE A 738 -5.59 -32.79 -14.47
C ILE A 738 -5.59 -32.50 -12.97
N SER A 739 -6.66 -31.90 -12.48
CA SER A 739 -6.83 -31.67 -11.04
C SER A 739 -8.29 -31.78 -10.60
N GLY A 740 -8.51 -32.36 -9.43
CA GLY A 740 -9.81 -32.38 -8.75
C GLY A 740 -9.66 -31.86 -7.33
N THR A 741 -10.49 -30.89 -6.95
CA THR A 741 -10.47 -30.22 -5.65
C THR A 741 -11.85 -30.27 -5.02
N HIS A 742 -11.97 -30.87 -3.85
CA HIS A 742 -13.19 -30.86 -3.05
C HIS A 742 -13.08 -29.83 -1.94
N TYR A 743 -14.08 -28.97 -1.82
CA TYR A 743 -14.22 -27.97 -0.76
C TYR A 743 -15.37 -28.37 0.17
N ARG A 744 -15.13 -28.28 1.48
CA ARG A 744 -16.18 -28.29 2.51
C ARG A 744 -15.96 -27.09 3.42
N ILE A 745 -16.96 -26.22 3.51
CA ILE A 745 -16.91 -24.98 4.29
C ILE A 745 -18.01 -25.06 5.34
N GLU A 746 -17.64 -24.77 6.58
CA GLU A 746 -18.56 -24.58 7.69
C GLU A 746 -18.48 -23.09 8.06
N PRO A 747 -19.36 -22.24 7.50
CA PRO A 747 -19.14 -20.78 7.51
C PRO A 747 -19.18 -20.13 8.89
N GLY A 748 -19.99 -20.66 9.82
CA GLY A 748 -20.07 -20.20 11.20
C GLY A 748 -20.97 -21.05 12.09
N SER A 749 -20.46 -21.39 13.28
CA SER A 749 -21.22 -22.00 14.37
C SER A 749 -20.94 -21.24 15.66
N LEU A 750 -22.01 -20.71 16.28
CA LEU A 750 -21.98 -20.11 17.60
C LEU A 750 -22.30 -21.17 18.65
N LEU A 751 -21.34 -21.44 19.51
CA LEU A 751 -21.42 -22.42 20.59
C LEU A 751 -21.50 -21.65 21.93
N PRO A 752 -22.59 -21.78 22.70
CA PRO A 752 -22.83 -20.97 23.89
C PRO A 752 -22.01 -21.41 25.12
N GLY A 753 -21.42 -22.61 25.09
CA GLY A 753 -20.79 -23.20 26.27
C GLY A 753 -21.86 -23.55 27.31
N GLN A 754 -21.75 -22.96 28.49
CA GLN A 754 -22.68 -23.02 29.62
C GLN A 754 -23.54 -21.74 29.76
N SER A 755 -23.53 -20.84 28.77
CA SER A 755 -24.36 -19.63 28.84
C SER A 755 -25.82 -19.95 28.53
N ASP A 756 -26.71 -19.63 29.47
CA ASP A 756 -28.16 -19.70 29.27
C ASP A 756 -28.71 -18.52 28.44
N SER A 757 -27.91 -17.46 28.24
CA SER A 757 -28.31 -16.25 27.50
C SER A 757 -28.00 -16.32 26.00
N VAL A 758 -27.25 -17.33 25.56
CA VAL A 758 -26.77 -17.46 24.18
C VAL A 758 -27.40 -18.69 23.54
N ASN A 759 -28.15 -18.48 22.45
CA ASN A 759 -28.69 -19.59 21.68
C ASN A 759 -27.62 -20.14 20.71
N PRO A 760 -27.49 -21.47 20.57
CA PRO A 760 -26.61 -22.05 19.57
C PRO A 760 -27.12 -21.71 18.16
N VAL A 761 -26.21 -21.29 17.28
CA VAL A 761 -26.50 -21.00 15.88
C VAL A 761 -25.53 -21.77 15.01
N THR A 762 -25.98 -22.38 13.92
CA THR A 762 -25.10 -23.02 12.93
C THR A 762 -25.59 -22.68 11.54
N THR A 763 -24.72 -22.07 10.74
CA THR A 763 -24.99 -21.80 9.33
C THR A 763 -24.86 -23.10 8.50
N PRO A 764 -25.60 -23.24 7.40
CA PRO A 764 -25.48 -24.41 6.52
C PRO A 764 -24.05 -24.66 6.00
N THR A 765 -23.64 -25.93 5.98
CA THR A 765 -22.36 -26.36 5.39
C THR A 765 -22.41 -26.28 3.87
N GLU A 766 -21.38 -25.73 3.25
CA GLU A 766 -21.25 -25.63 1.79
C GLU A 766 -20.28 -26.71 1.29
N ASN A 767 -20.68 -27.50 0.29
CA ASN A 767 -19.83 -28.50 -0.36
C ASN A 767 -19.69 -28.18 -1.85
N ALA A 768 -18.49 -28.36 -2.39
CA ALA A 768 -18.26 -28.12 -3.81
C ALA A 768 -17.12 -28.97 -4.38
N LEU A 769 -17.16 -29.21 -5.70
CA LEU A 769 -16.14 -29.91 -6.45
C LEU A 769 -15.66 -29.04 -7.62
N GLU A 770 -14.35 -28.81 -7.72
CA GLU A 770 -13.70 -28.14 -8.85
C GLU A 770 -12.82 -29.14 -9.59
N LEU A 771 -13.13 -29.38 -10.86
CA LEU A 771 -12.37 -30.21 -11.78
C LEU A 771 -11.68 -29.30 -12.80
N ALA A 772 -10.46 -29.66 -13.22
CA ALA A 772 -9.81 -28.94 -14.30
C ALA A 772 -8.89 -29.83 -15.14
N LEU A 773 -8.81 -29.47 -16.41
CA LEU A 773 -7.81 -29.93 -17.37
C LEU A 773 -6.98 -28.73 -17.80
N HIS A 774 -5.67 -28.89 -17.95
CA HIS A 774 -4.81 -27.81 -18.40
C HIS A 774 -3.69 -28.29 -19.32
N GLY A 775 -3.21 -27.38 -20.16
CA GLY A 775 -2.02 -27.54 -20.97
C GLY A 775 -1.27 -26.22 -21.10
N ASP A 776 0.05 -26.25 -20.95
CA ASP A 776 0.96 -25.12 -21.18
C ASP A 776 2.01 -25.54 -22.23
N TYR A 777 2.17 -24.74 -23.28
CA TYR A 777 3.16 -24.94 -24.32
C TYR A 777 4.07 -23.73 -24.43
N GLU A 778 5.39 -23.95 -24.30
CA GLU A 778 6.41 -22.92 -24.52
C GLU A 778 7.28 -23.29 -25.71
N ARG A 779 7.55 -22.33 -26.59
CA ARG A 779 8.47 -22.48 -27.71
C ARG A 779 9.28 -21.22 -27.96
N SER A 780 10.58 -21.40 -28.20
CA SER A 780 11.41 -20.35 -28.79
C SER A 780 11.36 -20.45 -30.32
N LEU A 781 10.98 -19.35 -30.96
CA LEU A 781 10.89 -19.19 -32.42
C LEU A 781 12.12 -18.40 -32.88
N GLY A 782 13.23 -19.12 -33.09
CA GLY A 782 14.56 -18.53 -33.30
C GLY A 782 15.10 -17.85 -32.04
N ASP A 783 16.08 -16.97 -32.21
CA ASP A 783 16.75 -16.30 -31.08
C ASP A 783 15.99 -15.08 -30.55
N LYS A 784 15.14 -14.47 -31.39
CA LYS A 784 14.46 -13.21 -31.08
C LYS A 784 13.09 -13.37 -30.45
N LEU A 785 12.31 -14.39 -30.80
CA LEU A 785 10.93 -14.53 -30.37
C LEU A 785 10.73 -15.77 -29.49
N ALA A 786 10.02 -15.64 -28.38
CA ALA A 786 9.53 -16.77 -27.59
C ALA A 786 8.05 -16.59 -27.28
N VAL A 787 7.29 -17.68 -27.34
CA VAL A 787 5.85 -17.70 -27.10
C VAL A 787 5.53 -18.77 -26.06
N SER A 788 4.60 -18.45 -25.18
CA SER A 788 4.00 -19.33 -24.18
C SER A 788 2.49 -19.25 -24.36
N VAL A 789 1.84 -20.40 -24.57
CA VAL A 789 0.39 -20.53 -24.71
C VAL A 789 -0.10 -21.51 -23.66
N GLY A 790 -1.00 -21.06 -22.80
CA GLY A 790 -1.64 -21.89 -21.79
C GLY A 790 -3.15 -21.92 -21.99
N LEU A 791 -3.76 -23.07 -21.71
CA LEU A 791 -5.21 -23.21 -21.64
C LEU A 791 -5.55 -24.08 -20.45
N ARG A 792 -6.39 -23.55 -19.55
CA ARG A 792 -7.06 -24.32 -18.51
C ARG A 792 -8.55 -24.33 -18.79
N TYR A 793 -9.21 -25.46 -18.62
CA TYR A 793 -10.66 -25.55 -18.55
C TYR A 793 -11.04 -25.95 -17.13
N SER A 794 -11.78 -25.10 -16.42
CA SER A 794 -12.28 -25.38 -15.08
C SER A 794 -13.78 -25.66 -15.11
N GLN A 795 -14.21 -26.62 -14.31
CA GLN A 795 -15.60 -26.98 -14.06
C GLN A 795 -15.82 -27.01 -12.54
N PHE A 796 -16.70 -26.15 -12.05
CA PHE A 796 -17.07 -26.04 -10.64
C PHE A 796 -18.51 -26.50 -10.45
N LEU A 797 -18.73 -27.33 -9.44
CA LEU A 797 -20.02 -27.89 -9.06
C LEU A 797 -20.29 -27.53 -7.58
N SER A 798 -21.33 -26.74 -7.33
CA SER A 798 -21.89 -26.57 -5.98
C SER A 798 -22.77 -27.77 -5.65
N LEU A 799 -22.58 -28.39 -4.49
CA LEU A 799 -23.19 -29.66 -4.12
C LEU A 799 -24.04 -29.53 -2.84
N GLY A 800 -25.15 -30.28 -2.81
CA GLY A 800 -25.97 -30.44 -1.60
C GLY A 800 -25.33 -31.36 -0.54
N PRO A 801 -25.91 -31.43 0.66
CA PRO A 801 -27.25 -30.96 0.97
C PRO A 801 -27.33 -29.46 1.24
N ALA A 802 -28.35 -28.79 0.71
CA ALA A 802 -28.61 -27.37 0.96
C ALA A 802 -30.09 -27.04 0.73
N LEU A 803 -30.58 -25.98 1.39
CA LEU A 803 -31.88 -25.39 1.12
C LEU A 803 -31.65 -24.03 0.44
N ILE A 804 -32.02 -23.93 -0.82
CA ILE A 804 -31.76 -22.76 -1.66
C ILE A 804 -33.04 -21.95 -1.81
N ARG A 805 -33.01 -20.68 -1.38
CA ARG A 805 -34.12 -19.74 -1.56
C ARG A 805 -34.10 -19.12 -2.95
N ARG A 806 -35.29 -18.96 -3.53
CA ARG A 806 -35.53 -18.19 -4.74
C ARG A 806 -36.23 -16.89 -4.35
N TYR A 807 -35.75 -15.79 -4.91
CA TYR A 807 -36.25 -14.44 -4.62
C TYR A 807 -36.99 -13.88 -5.85
N ALA A 808 -37.95 -12.99 -5.62
CA ALA A 808 -38.65 -12.26 -6.66
C ALA A 808 -37.65 -11.46 -7.53
N SER A 809 -37.84 -11.50 -8.84
CA SER A 809 -36.94 -10.83 -9.78
C SER A 809 -37.08 -9.32 -9.71
N GLY A 810 -35.96 -8.60 -9.62
CA GLY A 810 -35.93 -7.13 -9.53
C GLY A 810 -36.12 -6.58 -8.13
N GLU A 811 -36.55 -7.40 -7.17
CA GLU A 811 -36.70 -7.00 -5.77
C GLU A 811 -35.41 -7.20 -4.97
N THR A 812 -35.31 -6.49 -3.86
CA THR A 812 -34.23 -6.64 -2.89
C THR A 812 -34.28 -8.04 -2.31
N ARG A 813 -33.19 -8.82 -2.39
CA ARG A 813 -33.13 -10.15 -1.77
C ARG A 813 -33.18 -10.01 -0.24
N ASP A 814 -34.24 -10.50 0.36
CA ASP A 814 -34.54 -10.48 1.79
C ASP A 814 -35.60 -11.56 2.11
N ASP A 815 -36.09 -11.61 3.35
CA ASP A 815 -37.09 -12.60 3.75
C ASP A 815 -38.48 -12.37 3.13
N PHE A 816 -38.79 -11.14 2.69
CA PHE A 816 -40.11 -10.78 2.14
C PHE A 816 -40.23 -11.07 0.64
N SER A 817 -39.10 -11.05 -0.07
CA SER A 817 -39.01 -11.35 -1.50
C SER A 817 -38.87 -12.85 -1.81
N VAL A 818 -38.87 -13.74 -0.80
CA VAL A 818 -38.78 -15.20 -1.03
C VAL A 818 -40.06 -15.72 -1.67
N ILE A 819 -39.94 -16.30 -2.87
CA ILE A 819 -41.06 -16.89 -3.62
C ILE A 819 -41.13 -18.42 -3.52
N ASP A 820 -39.98 -19.09 -3.32
CA ASP A 820 -39.88 -20.55 -3.24
C ASP A 820 -38.57 -20.95 -2.54
N SER A 821 -38.47 -22.20 -2.08
CA SER A 821 -37.25 -22.82 -1.57
C SER A 821 -37.09 -24.25 -2.06
N THR A 822 -35.97 -24.54 -2.73
CA THR A 822 -35.66 -25.87 -3.24
C THR A 822 -34.67 -26.58 -2.33
N ARG A 823 -35.01 -27.80 -1.88
CA ARG A 823 -34.11 -28.65 -1.08
C ARG A 823 -33.32 -29.60 -1.98
N TYR A 824 -32.00 -29.56 -1.85
CA TYR A 824 -31.08 -30.49 -2.51
C TYR A 824 -30.53 -31.48 -1.49
N GLY A 825 -30.48 -32.76 -1.88
CA GLY A 825 -29.90 -33.86 -1.11
C GLY A 825 -28.37 -33.91 -1.20
N ASN A 826 -27.76 -34.81 -0.43
CA ASN A 826 -26.32 -34.99 -0.41
C ASN A 826 -25.77 -35.37 -1.79
N GLY A 827 -24.73 -34.65 -2.26
CA GLY A 827 -24.08 -34.89 -3.56
C GLY A 827 -24.89 -34.45 -4.79
N GLN A 828 -26.13 -33.98 -4.63
CA GLN A 828 -26.90 -33.42 -5.75
C GLN A 828 -26.28 -32.10 -6.20
N ILE A 829 -26.15 -31.91 -7.51
CA ILE A 829 -25.62 -30.68 -8.10
C ILE A 829 -26.68 -29.58 -7.95
N ILE A 830 -26.34 -28.53 -7.21
CA ILE A 830 -27.17 -27.34 -7.03
C ILE A 830 -27.00 -26.40 -8.23
N GLN A 831 -25.74 -26.10 -8.55
CA GLN A 831 -25.35 -25.16 -9.59
C GLN A 831 -23.99 -25.54 -10.15
N GLN A 832 -23.78 -25.32 -11.44
CA GLN A 832 -22.50 -25.56 -12.10
C GLN A 832 -22.02 -24.34 -12.88
N TYR A 833 -20.70 -24.13 -12.88
CA TYR A 833 -20.03 -23.09 -13.63
C TYR A 833 -18.80 -23.65 -14.29
N GLY A 834 -18.50 -23.24 -15.51
CA GLY A 834 -17.28 -23.66 -16.19
C GLY A 834 -16.86 -22.69 -17.26
N GLY A 835 -15.64 -22.86 -17.76
CA GLY A 835 -15.18 -22.12 -18.93
C GLY A 835 -13.68 -22.21 -19.16
N PRO A 836 -13.24 -21.86 -20.39
CA PRO A 836 -11.83 -21.76 -20.70
C PRO A 836 -11.19 -20.55 -20.00
N GLU A 837 -9.94 -20.73 -19.61
CA GLU A 837 -9.00 -19.77 -19.03
C GLU A 837 -7.74 -19.70 -19.91
N PRO A 838 -7.82 -19.05 -21.09
CA PRO A 838 -6.69 -18.91 -21.99
C PRO A 838 -5.63 -17.96 -21.43
N ARG A 839 -4.36 -18.28 -21.73
CA ARG A 839 -3.18 -17.54 -21.27
C ARG A 839 -2.17 -17.44 -22.40
N LEU A 840 -1.55 -16.27 -22.53
CA LEU A 840 -0.61 -15.97 -23.59
C LEU A 840 0.56 -15.17 -23.02
N GLY A 841 1.77 -15.55 -23.37
CA GLY A 841 2.99 -14.79 -23.14
C GLY A 841 3.82 -14.71 -24.41
N ILE A 842 4.27 -13.51 -24.74
CA ILE A 842 5.15 -13.26 -25.89
C ILE A 842 6.35 -12.47 -25.39
N ARG A 843 7.55 -12.89 -25.79
CA ARG A 843 8.79 -12.14 -25.60
C ARG A 843 9.47 -11.91 -26.94
N TYR A 844 9.79 -10.66 -27.20
CA TYR A 844 10.59 -10.22 -28.34
C TYR A 844 11.88 -9.56 -27.87
N THR A 845 13.02 -10.11 -28.25
CA THR A 845 14.35 -9.58 -27.89
C THR A 845 14.75 -8.51 -28.91
N LEU A 846 15.05 -7.30 -28.43
CA LEU A 846 15.51 -6.18 -29.25
C LEU A 846 17.04 -6.20 -29.48
N GLY A 847 17.78 -6.80 -28.55
CA GLY A 847 19.24 -6.95 -28.58
C GLY A 847 19.69 -7.91 -27.48
N GLN A 848 20.99 -8.13 -27.27
CA GLN A 848 21.44 -9.17 -26.33
C GLN A 848 20.97 -8.97 -24.88
N ASN A 849 20.65 -7.72 -24.49
CA ASN A 849 20.36 -7.35 -23.10
C ASN A 849 18.98 -6.69 -22.91
N SER A 850 18.12 -6.66 -23.94
CA SER A 850 16.82 -5.99 -23.85
C SER A 850 15.69 -6.77 -24.50
N SER A 851 14.52 -6.80 -23.87
CA SER A 851 13.34 -7.45 -24.41
C SER A 851 12.06 -6.66 -24.14
N LEU A 852 11.15 -6.76 -25.11
CA LEU A 852 9.74 -6.42 -24.96
C LEU A 852 8.98 -7.69 -24.64
N LYS A 853 7.99 -7.58 -23.76
CA LYS A 853 7.10 -8.68 -23.46
C LYS A 853 5.65 -8.22 -23.48
N PHE A 854 4.76 -9.14 -23.84
CA PHE A 854 3.32 -8.98 -23.81
C PHE A 854 2.67 -10.21 -23.17
N GLY A 855 1.59 -10.03 -22.43
CA GLY A 855 0.88 -11.14 -21.81
C GLY A 855 -0.61 -10.88 -21.60
N TYR A 856 -1.40 -11.94 -21.69
CA TYR A 856 -2.84 -11.96 -21.46
C TYR A 856 -3.23 -13.15 -20.59
N ASN A 857 -4.14 -12.95 -19.63
CA ASN A 857 -4.65 -14.00 -18.74
C ASN A 857 -6.13 -13.80 -18.48
N LEU A 858 -6.90 -14.90 -18.54
CA LEU A 858 -8.24 -15.00 -17.99
C LEU A 858 -8.24 -16.05 -16.87
N MET A 859 -8.72 -15.68 -15.67
CA MET A 859 -8.78 -16.57 -14.50
C MET A 859 -10.15 -16.52 -13.83
N ARG A 860 -10.60 -17.65 -13.26
CA ARG A 860 -11.87 -17.76 -12.52
C ARG A 860 -11.63 -18.11 -11.06
N GLN A 861 -12.49 -17.59 -10.20
CA GLN A 861 -12.48 -17.87 -8.76
C GLN A 861 -13.87 -18.27 -8.28
N TYR A 862 -13.92 -19.40 -7.59
CA TYR A 862 -15.15 -20.02 -7.08
C TYR A 862 -15.26 -20.01 -5.55
N LEU A 863 -14.18 -19.61 -4.87
CA LEU A 863 -14.09 -19.53 -3.41
C LEU A 863 -13.60 -18.14 -3.05
N GLN A 864 -14.37 -17.42 -2.25
CA GLN A 864 -14.14 -16.00 -1.91
C GLN A 864 -14.26 -15.76 -0.41
N VAL A 865 -13.65 -14.68 0.05
CA VAL A 865 -13.83 -14.16 1.41
C VAL A 865 -14.87 -13.06 1.41
N VAL A 866 -15.81 -13.17 2.34
CA VAL A 866 -16.83 -12.16 2.63
C VAL A 866 -16.42 -11.41 3.89
N THR A 867 -16.19 -10.11 3.77
CA THR A 867 -15.85 -9.24 4.90
C THR A 867 -16.29 -7.78 4.66
N ASN A 868 -16.68 -7.11 5.75
CA ASN A 868 -17.02 -5.69 5.82
C ASN A 868 -15.92 -4.90 6.54
N THR A 869 -14.87 -5.58 7.00
CA THR A 869 -13.69 -4.97 7.61
C THR A 869 -12.72 -4.50 6.53
N THR A 870 -11.86 -3.52 6.86
CA THR A 870 -10.91 -2.95 5.90
C THR A 870 -9.83 -3.94 5.45
N THR A 871 -9.45 -4.87 6.33
CA THR A 871 -8.60 -6.02 6.02
C THR A 871 -9.37 -7.26 6.46
N PRO A 872 -9.49 -8.31 5.64
CA PRO A 872 -10.09 -9.54 6.12
C PRO A 872 -9.38 -10.04 7.38
N LEU A 873 -10.16 -10.23 8.44
CA LEU A 873 -9.68 -10.93 9.63
C LEU A 873 -9.51 -12.41 9.31
N PRO A 874 -8.66 -13.15 10.03
CA PRO A 874 -8.52 -14.59 9.79
C PRO A 874 -9.85 -15.35 10.05
N THR A 875 -10.77 -14.74 10.80
CA THR A 875 -12.13 -15.21 11.09
C THR A 875 -13.19 -14.75 10.09
N SER A 876 -12.81 -14.06 9.01
CA SER A 876 -13.75 -13.68 7.94
C SER A 876 -14.41 -14.91 7.33
N ARG A 877 -15.65 -14.75 6.85
CA ARG A 877 -16.45 -15.84 6.30
C ARG A 877 -15.95 -16.25 4.91
N TRP A 878 -15.68 -17.53 4.70
CA TRP A 878 -15.46 -18.10 3.37
C TRP A 878 -16.79 -18.51 2.75
N LYS A 879 -16.93 -18.30 1.43
CA LYS A 879 -18.15 -18.60 0.68
C LYS A 879 -17.79 -19.22 -0.67
N THR A 880 -18.44 -20.32 -1.06
CA THR A 880 -18.33 -20.83 -2.44
C THR A 880 -19.30 -20.12 -3.38
N SER A 881 -19.04 -20.16 -4.68
CA SER A 881 -20.05 -19.80 -5.67
C SER A 881 -21.25 -20.75 -5.61
N ASP A 882 -22.44 -20.22 -5.87
CA ASP A 882 -23.71 -20.95 -5.92
C ASP A 882 -24.66 -20.25 -6.90
N ILE A 883 -25.97 -20.48 -6.78
CA ILE A 883 -26.97 -19.84 -7.66
C ILE A 883 -27.04 -18.32 -7.49
N ASN A 884 -26.77 -17.80 -6.28
CA ASN A 884 -26.94 -16.41 -5.90
C ASN A 884 -25.63 -15.62 -5.91
N ILE A 885 -24.50 -16.29 -5.70
CA ILE A 885 -23.15 -15.74 -5.73
C ILE A 885 -22.38 -16.38 -6.89
N LYS A 886 -22.33 -15.69 -8.02
CA LYS A 886 -21.61 -16.14 -9.23
C LYS A 886 -20.09 -16.07 -9.04
N PRO A 887 -19.31 -16.90 -9.76
CA PRO A 887 -17.86 -16.86 -9.69
C PRO A 887 -17.27 -15.58 -10.27
N GLN A 888 -16.17 -15.12 -9.67
CA GLN A 888 -15.43 -13.96 -10.19
C GLN A 888 -14.62 -14.35 -11.41
N VAL A 889 -14.65 -13.50 -12.45
CA VAL A 889 -13.92 -13.72 -13.71
C VAL A 889 -13.03 -12.51 -13.97
N SER A 890 -11.73 -12.73 -14.08
CA SER A 890 -10.73 -11.67 -14.18
C SER A 890 -9.93 -11.80 -15.45
N GLN A 891 -9.88 -10.72 -16.23
CA GLN A 891 -9.08 -10.58 -17.45
C GLN A 891 -7.96 -9.57 -17.19
N LEU A 892 -6.73 -9.93 -17.55
CA LEU A 892 -5.54 -9.11 -17.34
C LEU A 892 -4.71 -9.05 -18.62
N VAL A 893 -4.41 -7.83 -19.06
CA VAL A 893 -3.45 -7.54 -20.14
C VAL A 893 -2.22 -6.87 -19.53
N THR A 894 -1.04 -7.27 -19.98
CA THR A 894 0.25 -6.75 -19.51
C THR A 894 1.21 -6.53 -20.67
N ALA A 895 2.01 -5.48 -20.58
CA ALA A 895 3.11 -5.22 -21.51
C ALA A 895 4.30 -4.65 -20.73
N GLY A 896 5.53 -4.96 -21.13
CA GLY A 896 6.69 -4.45 -20.43
C GLY A 896 7.98 -4.44 -21.23
N TYR A 897 8.90 -3.58 -20.81
CA TYR A 897 10.25 -3.42 -21.34
C TYR A 897 11.26 -3.77 -20.25
N PHE A 898 12.25 -4.60 -20.61
CA PHE A 898 13.29 -5.10 -19.73
C PHE A 898 14.65 -4.80 -20.33
N LEU A 899 15.56 -4.25 -19.53
CA LEU A 899 16.90 -3.87 -19.97
C LEU A 899 17.93 -4.21 -18.88
N ASN A 900 18.95 -4.97 -19.26
CA ASN A 900 20.17 -5.14 -18.48
C ASN A 900 21.31 -4.31 -19.08
N PHE A 901 22.12 -3.67 -18.22
CA PHE A 901 23.26 -2.86 -18.69
C PHE A 901 24.44 -2.92 -17.72
N LYS A 902 25.63 -2.58 -18.25
CA LYS A 902 26.94 -2.73 -17.56
C LYS A 902 27.14 -4.16 -17.04
N ASP A 903 27.28 -5.14 -17.94
CA ASP A 903 27.56 -6.55 -17.60
C ASP A 903 26.58 -7.17 -16.57
N ASN A 904 25.29 -6.85 -16.74
CA ASN A 904 24.19 -7.28 -15.87
C ASN A 904 24.34 -6.81 -14.41
N ILE A 905 25.08 -5.71 -14.16
CA ILE A 905 25.13 -5.08 -12.83
C ILE A 905 23.81 -4.36 -12.54
N TYR A 906 23.24 -3.69 -13.56
CA TYR A 906 21.98 -2.96 -13.43
C TYR A 906 20.88 -3.60 -14.28
N GLU A 907 19.66 -3.55 -13.75
CA GLU A 907 18.44 -3.98 -14.43
C GLU A 907 17.38 -2.89 -14.31
N LEU A 908 16.76 -2.53 -15.42
CA LEU A 908 15.60 -1.65 -15.51
C LEU A 908 14.41 -2.48 -15.99
N THR A 909 13.29 -2.36 -15.28
CA THR A 909 12.00 -2.93 -15.70
C THR A 909 10.94 -1.83 -15.73
N VAL A 910 10.15 -1.81 -16.79
CA VAL A 910 8.97 -0.96 -16.93
C VAL A 910 7.83 -1.85 -17.40
N GLU A 911 6.77 -1.95 -16.60
CA GLU A 911 5.60 -2.78 -16.90
C GLU A 911 4.32 -1.96 -16.79
N GLY A 912 3.40 -2.12 -17.74
CA GLY A 912 2.04 -1.61 -17.70
C GLY A 912 1.03 -2.74 -17.62
N TYR A 913 -0.09 -2.51 -16.94
CA TYR A 913 -1.17 -3.49 -16.85
C TYR A 913 -2.56 -2.86 -16.88
N TRP A 914 -3.53 -3.64 -17.34
CA TRP A 914 -4.95 -3.34 -17.27
C TRP A 914 -5.74 -4.61 -16.93
N ARG A 915 -6.63 -4.53 -15.94
CA ARG A 915 -7.44 -5.62 -15.43
C ARG A 915 -8.91 -5.23 -15.37
N LEU A 916 -9.76 -6.15 -15.80
CA LEU A 916 -11.21 -6.09 -15.60
C LEU A 916 -11.65 -7.36 -14.87
N THR A 917 -12.39 -7.20 -13.78
CA THR A 917 -12.94 -8.31 -13.01
C THR A 917 -14.45 -8.18 -12.91
N GLU A 918 -15.15 -9.22 -13.29
CA GLU A 918 -16.61 -9.32 -13.17
C GLU A 918 -16.99 -10.11 -11.92
N HIS A 919 -18.18 -9.80 -11.41
CA HIS A 919 -18.84 -10.48 -10.29
C HIS A 919 -18.08 -10.33 -8.97
N ILE A 920 -17.32 -9.24 -8.81
CA ILE A 920 -16.69 -8.88 -7.53
C ILE A 920 -17.77 -8.78 -6.46
N ILE A 921 -17.41 -9.09 -5.22
CA ILE A 921 -18.36 -9.06 -4.11
C ILE A 921 -18.15 -7.78 -3.32
N ASP A 922 -19.26 -7.12 -3.04
CA ASP A 922 -19.35 -6.06 -2.05
C ASP A 922 -20.62 -6.29 -1.20
N TYR A 923 -20.90 -5.42 -0.25
CA TYR A 923 -21.99 -5.60 0.71
C TYR A 923 -22.89 -4.37 0.83
N ARG A 924 -24.14 -4.61 1.24
CA ARG A 924 -25.11 -3.56 1.56
C ARG A 924 -24.67 -2.76 2.80
N PRO A 925 -25.00 -1.46 2.90
CA PRO A 925 -24.75 -0.70 4.13
C PRO A 925 -25.35 -1.43 5.35
N GLY A 926 -24.56 -1.58 6.43
CA GLY A 926 -25.00 -2.26 7.66
C GLY A 926 -24.99 -3.80 7.61
N ALA A 927 -24.51 -4.42 6.53
CA ALA A 927 -24.49 -5.87 6.37
C ALA A 927 -23.73 -6.60 7.48
N ASP A 928 -24.37 -7.64 8.05
CA ASP A 928 -23.76 -8.68 8.89
C ASP A 928 -24.00 -10.05 8.27
N PHE A 929 -22.90 -10.73 7.93
CA PHE A 929 -22.91 -12.04 7.27
C PHE A 929 -22.23 -13.13 8.12
N LEU A 930 -21.78 -12.83 9.35
CA LEU A 930 -20.95 -13.77 10.11
C LEU A 930 -21.73 -15.04 10.51
N LEU A 931 -22.97 -14.87 10.97
CA LEU A 931 -23.88 -15.96 11.34
C LEU A 931 -25.18 -15.97 10.53
N GLN A 932 -25.27 -15.19 9.45
CA GLN A 932 -26.43 -15.12 8.55
C GLN A 932 -26.57 -16.42 7.74
N PRO A 933 -27.65 -17.23 7.88
CA PRO A 933 -27.80 -18.47 7.12
C PRO A 933 -27.89 -18.25 5.60
N TYR A 934 -28.41 -17.10 5.17
CA TYR A 934 -28.60 -16.71 3.76
C TYR A 934 -27.80 -15.44 3.45
N PRO A 935 -26.46 -15.53 3.37
CA PRO A 935 -25.59 -14.36 3.22
C PRO A 935 -25.84 -13.59 1.92
N GLU A 936 -26.43 -14.20 0.89
CA GLU A 936 -26.79 -13.54 -0.36
C GLU A 936 -27.79 -12.39 -0.18
N THR A 937 -28.50 -12.32 0.94
CA THR A 937 -29.36 -11.17 1.30
C THR A 937 -28.56 -9.94 1.71
N GLN A 938 -27.29 -10.11 2.07
CA GLN A 938 -26.41 -9.05 2.56
C GLN A 938 -25.34 -8.63 1.53
N LEU A 939 -25.18 -9.43 0.49
CA LEU A 939 -24.13 -9.30 -0.51
C LEU A 939 -24.67 -8.77 -1.83
N LEU A 940 -23.81 -8.06 -2.55
CA LEU A 940 -24.05 -7.52 -3.88
C LEU A 940 -22.88 -7.92 -4.79
N GLN A 941 -23.15 -8.15 -6.07
CA GLN A 941 -22.10 -8.39 -7.07
C GLN A 941 -21.93 -7.21 -8.04
N GLY A 942 -20.69 -6.99 -8.48
CA GLY A 942 -20.34 -5.85 -9.32
C GLY A 942 -19.18 -6.11 -10.28
N ARG A 943 -18.55 -5.02 -10.73
CA ARG A 943 -17.37 -5.02 -11.61
C ARG A 943 -16.23 -4.23 -10.96
N SER A 944 -14.99 -4.64 -11.24
CA SER A 944 -13.78 -3.91 -10.86
C SER A 944 -12.92 -3.64 -12.09
N LYS A 945 -12.29 -2.47 -12.13
CA LYS A 945 -11.25 -2.13 -13.11
C LYS A 945 -10.00 -1.66 -12.38
N ALA A 946 -8.86 -2.21 -12.77
CA ALA A 946 -7.57 -1.82 -12.22
C ALA A 946 -6.54 -1.61 -13.34
N TYR A 947 -5.70 -0.58 -13.21
CA TYR A 947 -4.66 -0.29 -14.19
C TYR A 947 -3.48 0.41 -13.52
N GLY A 948 -2.30 0.29 -14.11
CA GLY A 948 -1.11 0.92 -13.56
C GLY A 948 0.14 0.76 -14.41
N ILE A 949 1.17 1.52 -14.01
CA ILE A 949 2.54 1.45 -14.53
C ILE A 949 3.49 1.23 -13.36
N GLU A 950 4.36 0.24 -13.50
CA GLU A 950 5.34 -0.23 -12.54
C GLU A 950 6.74 0.00 -13.13
N THR A 951 7.62 0.68 -12.41
CA THR A 951 9.02 0.90 -12.84
C THR A 951 9.97 0.53 -11.72
N MET A 952 11.00 -0.26 -12.02
CA MET A 952 12.02 -0.68 -11.05
C MET A 952 13.42 -0.58 -11.65
N ILE A 953 14.35 -0.08 -10.86
CA ILE A 953 15.78 -0.08 -11.16
C ILE A 953 16.48 -0.85 -10.06
N SER A 954 17.25 -1.87 -10.43
CA SER A 954 17.98 -2.74 -9.51
C SER A 954 19.47 -2.73 -9.80
N LYS A 955 20.30 -2.70 -8.75
CA LYS A 955 21.73 -2.94 -8.79
C LYS A 955 22.04 -4.27 -8.10
N LYS A 956 22.44 -5.28 -8.88
CA LYS A 956 22.53 -6.68 -8.45
C LYS A 956 23.91 -7.11 -7.92
N LYS A 957 24.97 -6.35 -8.23
CA LYS A 957 26.37 -6.73 -7.93
C LYS A 957 27.16 -5.56 -7.35
N GLY A 958 28.17 -5.88 -6.53
CA GLY A 958 29.09 -4.94 -5.88
C GLY A 958 28.88 -4.86 -4.36
N GLU A 959 29.63 -3.97 -3.70
CA GLU A 959 29.51 -3.68 -2.25
C GLU A 959 28.17 -3.01 -1.91
N LEU A 960 27.72 -2.13 -2.81
CA LEU A 960 26.39 -1.51 -2.77
C LEU A 960 25.45 -2.28 -3.71
N THR A 961 24.42 -2.89 -3.15
CA THR A 961 23.32 -3.55 -3.87
C THR A 961 21.97 -3.04 -3.39
N GLY A 962 20.93 -3.21 -4.20
CA GLY A 962 19.60 -2.72 -3.85
C GLY A 962 18.77 -2.40 -5.06
N TRP A 963 17.59 -1.83 -4.82
CA TRP A 963 16.66 -1.45 -5.87
C TRP A 963 15.77 -0.28 -5.41
N ILE A 964 15.24 0.45 -6.37
CA ILE A 964 14.20 1.46 -6.18
C ILE A 964 13.08 1.19 -7.17
N ASN A 965 11.84 1.36 -6.73
CA ASN A 965 10.69 1.31 -7.62
C ASN A 965 9.66 2.39 -7.34
N TYR A 966 8.90 2.67 -8.39
CA TYR A 966 7.73 3.53 -8.37
C TYR A 966 6.58 2.80 -9.07
N THR A 967 5.41 2.85 -8.45
CA THR A 967 4.16 2.32 -9.03
C THR A 967 3.11 3.42 -9.02
N TYR A 968 2.53 3.68 -10.20
CA TYR A 968 1.25 4.37 -10.32
C TYR A 968 0.15 3.34 -10.55
N ALA A 969 -0.87 3.28 -9.70
CA ALA A 969 -1.93 2.27 -9.81
C ALA A 969 -3.29 2.83 -9.37
N ARG A 970 -4.35 2.47 -10.10
CA ARG A 970 -5.74 2.78 -9.73
C ARG A 970 -6.58 1.52 -9.71
N THR A 971 -7.47 1.41 -8.72
CA THR A 971 -8.49 0.36 -8.61
C THR A 971 -9.85 0.98 -8.28
N LEU A 972 -10.84 0.69 -9.13
CA LEU A 972 -12.19 1.21 -9.01
C LEU A 972 -13.19 0.06 -9.05
N ASN A 973 -14.21 0.10 -8.21
CA ASN A 973 -15.31 -0.84 -8.17
C ASN A 973 -16.61 -0.17 -8.62
N GLN A 974 -17.55 -0.96 -9.11
CA GLN A 974 -18.90 -0.53 -9.47
C GLN A 974 -19.87 -1.65 -9.10
N VAL A 975 -20.90 -1.36 -8.31
CA VAL A 975 -21.89 -2.34 -7.86
C VAL A 975 -23.28 -1.76 -8.12
N TYR A 976 -24.03 -2.43 -8.99
CA TYR A 976 -25.36 -2.03 -9.42
C TYR A 976 -26.14 -3.28 -9.85
N GLU A 977 -26.97 -3.80 -8.95
CA GLU A 977 -27.85 -4.96 -9.20
C GLU A 977 -29.32 -4.53 -9.44
N GLY A 978 -29.69 -3.30 -9.08
CA GLY A 978 -31.05 -2.79 -9.21
C GLY A 978 -31.15 -1.30 -8.92
N SER A 979 -32.36 -0.76 -9.04
CA SER A 979 -32.65 0.68 -8.90
C SER A 979 -32.82 1.15 -7.45
N THR A 980 -32.97 0.22 -6.48
CA THR A 980 -33.11 0.57 -5.06
C THR A 980 -31.75 0.87 -4.43
N ILE A 981 -31.76 1.65 -3.34
CA ILE A 981 -30.54 2.01 -2.60
C ILE A 981 -29.84 0.78 -1.99
N GLU A 982 -30.58 -0.28 -1.70
CA GLU A 982 -30.05 -1.53 -1.14
C GLU A 982 -29.44 -2.46 -2.18
N GLN A 983 -29.75 -2.25 -3.47
CA GLN A 983 -29.24 -3.06 -4.58
C GLN A 983 -28.06 -2.39 -5.30
N SER A 984 -27.53 -1.29 -4.78
CA SER A 984 -26.38 -0.61 -5.38
C SER A 984 -25.45 -0.02 -4.33
N VAL A 985 -24.21 0.23 -4.73
CA VAL A 985 -23.25 1.01 -3.92
C VAL A 985 -22.97 2.30 -4.68
N ASN A 986 -23.02 3.43 -3.97
CA ASN A 986 -22.84 4.76 -4.55
C ASN A 986 -23.74 5.00 -5.78
N ASN A 987 -25.01 4.54 -5.72
CA ASN A 987 -25.99 4.63 -6.82
C ASN A 987 -25.50 4.05 -8.15
N GLY A 988 -24.64 3.02 -8.10
CA GLY A 988 -24.07 2.38 -9.28
C GLY A 988 -22.93 3.15 -9.94
N ALA A 989 -22.46 4.26 -9.35
CA ALA A 989 -21.28 4.97 -9.83
C ALA A 989 -19.98 4.18 -9.55
N TRP A 990 -18.93 4.45 -10.32
CA TRP A 990 -17.59 3.93 -10.02
C TRP A 990 -17.04 4.60 -8.75
N TYR A 991 -16.57 3.80 -7.80
CA TYR A 991 -15.95 4.27 -6.56
C TYR A 991 -14.59 3.62 -6.34
N ARG A 992 -13.76 4.26 -5.50
CA ARG A 992 -12.41 3.75 -5.20
C ARG A 992 -12.53 2.49 -4.36
N ALA A 993 -11.79 1.44 -4.71
CA ALA A 993 -11.66 0.30 -3.81
C ALA A 993 -10.95 0.74 -2.51
N ASN A 994 -11.23 0.10 -1.38
CA ASN A 994 -10.63 0.45 -0.09
C ASN A 994 -9.10 0.17 -0.02
N TYR A 995 -8.53 -0.49 -1.02
CA TYR A 995 -7.09 -0.73 -1.22
C TYR A 995 -6.51 0.06 -2.42
N ASP A 996 -7.23 1.03 -2.99
CA ASP A 996 -6.75 1.88 -4.09
C ASP A 996 -5.61 2.81 -3.64
N ARG A 997 -4.38 2.59 -4.10
CA ARG A 997 -3.20 3.43 -3.78
C ARG A 997 -2.56 4.01 -5.05
N PRO A 998 -2.92 5.26 -5.41
CA PRO A 998 -2.40 5.95 -6.59
C PRO A 998 -0.87 5.94 -6.75
N HIS A 999 -0.12 6.27 -5.71
CA HIS A 999 1.34 6.35 -5.80
C HIS A 999 1.99 5.50 -4.71
N THR A 1000 3.00 4.72 -5.10
CA THR A 1000 3.85 3.96 -4.18
C THR A 1000 5.30 4.12 -4.61
N VAL A 1001 6.19 4.41 -3.65
CA VAL A 1001 7.64 4.46 -3.84
C VAL A 1001 8.28 3.56 -2.80
N ASN A 1002 9.10 2.63 -3.27
CA ASN A 1002 9.76 1.65 -2.43
C ASN A 1002 11.25 1.66 -2.78
N ALA A 1003 12.11 1.62 -1.77
CA ALA A 1003 13.55 1.50 -1.99
C ALA A 1003 14.19 0.60 -0.95
N ASN A 1004 15.15 -0.21 -1.38
CA ASN A 1004 15.98 -1.02 -0.52
C ASN A 1004 17.45 -0.88 -0.92
N MET A 1005 18.33 -0.80 0.07
CA MET A 1005 19.75 -0.64 -0.12
C MET A 1005 20.52 -1.45 0.91
N THR A 1006 21.51 -2.21 0.45
CA THR A 1006 22.46 -2.95 1.29
C THR A 1006 23.88 -2.54 0.93
N ILE A 1007 24.68 -2.25 1.96
CA ILE A 1007 26.08 -1.86 1.87
C ILE A 1007 26.90 -2.88 2.67
N ASP A 1008 27.58 -3.77 1.96
CA ASP A 1008 28.56 -4.70 2.53
C ASP A 1008 29.91 -3.97 2.66
N VAL A 1009 30.24 -3.48 3.87
CA VAL A 1009 31.44 -2.64 4.11
C VAL A 1009 32.70 -3.49 4.17
N ASP A 1010 32.62 -4.63 4.86
CA ASP A 1010 33.71 -5.59 5.00
C ASP A 1010 33.14 -6.99 5.30
N ARG A 1011 33.99 -7.93 5.72
CA ARG A 1011 33.55 -9.30 6.05
C ARG A 1011 32.76 -9.40 7.37
N HIS A 1012 32.82 -8.38 8.22
CA HIS A 1012 32.16 -8.27 9.52
C HIS A 1012 30.86 -7.47 9.43
N ASN A 1013 30.80 -6.39 8.65
CA ASN A 1013 29.74 -5.40 8.72
C ASN A 1013 28.95 -5.28 7.42
N SER A 1014 27.62 -5.41 7.54
CA SER A 1014 26.68 -5.14 6.46
C SER A 1014 25.53 -4.27 6.97
N PHE A 1015 25.29 -3.15 6.30
CA PHE A 1015 24.23 -2.19 6.63
C PHE A 1015 23.08 -2.29 5.62
N GLY A 1016 21.85 -2.25 6.10
CA GLY A 1016 20.64 -2.30 5.30
C GLY A 1016 19.71 -1.13 5.60
N PHE A 1017 19.13 -0.55 4.55
CA PHE A 1017 18.16 0.54 4.62
C PHE A 1017 16.95 0.21 3.77
N THR A 1018 15.76 0.47 4.30
CA THR A 1018 14.49 0.28 3.58
C THR A 1018 13.63 1.51 3.73
N PHE A 1019 13.11 2.03 2.62
CA PHE A 1019 12.16 3.13 2.57
C PHE A 1019 10.88 2.68 1.87
N ALA A 1020 9.75 2.96 2.48
CA ALA A 1020 8.43 2.70 1.91
C ALA A 1020 7.59 3.96 2.01
N TYR A 1021 6.99 4.37 0.90
CA TYR A 1021 6.05 5.48 0.81
C TYR A 1021 4.84 5.06 -0.02
N SER A 1022 3.65 5.49 0.39
CA SER A 1022 2.47 5.35 -0.45
C SER A 1022 1.39 6.36 -0.07
N THR A 1023 0.59 6.77 -1.06
CA THR A 1023 -0.62 7.55 -0.80
C THR A 1023 -1.58 6.80 0.12
N GLY A 1024 -2.28 7.54 0.97
CA GLY A 1024 -3.28 6.94 1.85
C GLY A 1024 -4.41 6.24 1.10
N ARG A 1025 -4.87 5.12 1.66
CA ARG A 1025 -5.98 4.34 1.10
C ARG A 1025 -7.32 5.05 1.35
N PRO A 1026 -8.35 4.77 0.54
CA PRO A 1026 -9.68 5.32 0.76
C PRO A 1026 -10.36 4.74 2.00
N TYR A 1027 -11.21 5.54 2.63
CA TYR A 1027 -12.13 5.12 3.69
C TYR A 1027 -13.44 5.93 3.60
N SER A 1028 -14.51 5.41 4.21
CA SER A 1028 -15.79 6.11 4.28
C SER A 1028 -15.82 7.02 5.51
N ALA A 1029 -15.76 8.32 5.32
CA ALA A 1029 -16.04 9.32 6.34
C ALA A 1029 -17.54 9.67 6.31
N PRO A 1030 -18.19 9.86 7.48
CA PRO A 1030 -19.57 10.32 7.52
C PRO A 1030 -19.67 11.70 6.87
N THR A 1031 -20.70 11.90 6.06
CA THR A 1031 -21.01 13.17 5.40
C THR A 1031 -21.94 14.06 6.23
N GLY A 1032 -22.48 13.52 7.33
CA GLY A 1032 -23.34 14.23 8.26
C GLY A 1032 -23.75 13.32 9.43
N TYR A 1033 -24.72 13.76 10.22
CA TYR A 1033 -25.28 13.00 11.34
C TYR A 1033 -26.80 13.08 11.31
N VAL A 1034 -27.47 11.98 11.67
CA VAL A 1034 -28.93 11.93 11.85
C VAL A 1034 -29.21 11.73 13.33
N THR A 1035 -30.17 12.46 13.87
CA THR A 1035 -30.62 12.25 15.26
C THR A 1035 -31.85 11.35 15.25
N ILE A 1036 -31.75 10.20 15.92
CA ILE A 1036 -32.84 9.24 16.11
C ILE A 1036 -32.98 9.02 17.62
N ASP A 1037 -34.17 9.22 18.17
CA ASP A 1037 -34.47 9.07 19.61
C ASP A 1037 -33.49 9.82 20.54
N GLY A 1038 -33.06 11.01 20.12
CA GLY A 1038 -32.11 11.85 20.87
C GLY A 1038 -30.63 11.43 20.75
N ALA A 1039 -30.32 10.33 20.05
CA ALA A 1039 -28.96 9.88 19.79
C ALA A 1039 -28.50 10.27 18.36
N GLN A 1040 -27.26 10.76 18.23
CA GLN A 1040 -26.67 11.11 16.93
C GLN A 1040 -25.96 9.90 16.31
N TYR A 1041 -26.38 9.55 15.09
CA TYR A 1041 -25.78 8.49 14.28
C TYR A 1041 -25.07 9.07 13.05
N PRO A 1042 -23.86 8.58 12.71
CA PRO A 1042 -23.16 9.01 11.51
C PRO A 1042 -23.93 8.61 10.24
N TYR A 1043 -24.15 9.57 9.34
CA TYR A 1043 -24.69 9.35 8.01
C TYR A 1043 -23.56 9.23 6.99
N TYR A 1044 -23.56 8.15 6.22
CA TYR A 1044 -22.57 7.90 5.17
C TYR A 1044 -23.23 8.07 3.80
N GLY A 1045 -22.96 9.19 3.11
CA GLY A 1045 -23.54 9.44 1.78
C GLY A 1045 -22.95 8.55 0.68
N VAL A 1046 -21.62 8.47 0.58
CA VAL A 1046 -20.91 7.66 -0.41
C VAL A 1046 -19.75 6.89 0.21
N ARG A 1047 -19.57 5.64 -0.22
CA ARG A 1047 -18.49 4.76 0.19
C ARG A 1047 -17.15 5.26 -0.34
N ASN A 1048 -16.12 5.22 0.51
CA ASN A 1048 -14.73 5.54 0.16
C ASN A 1048 -14.53 6.98 -0.38
N ASN A 1049 -15.22 7.95 0.23
CA ASN A 1049 -15.17 9.37 -0.13
C ASN A 1049 -13.87 10.08 0.27
N GLU A 1050 -13.21 9.64 1.33
CA GLU A 1050 -11.98 10.27 1.86
C GLU A 1050 -10.77 9.35 1.75
N ARG A 1051 -9.56 9.88 2.00
CA ARG A 1051 -8.31 9.11 2.10
C ARG A 1051 -7.62 9.33 3.43
N LEU A 1052 -6.97 8.27 3.92
CA LEU A 1052 -6.03 8.41 5.04
C LEU A 1052 -4.87 9.35 4.68
N PRO A 1053 -4.15 9.90 5.66
CA PRO A 1053 -2.86 10.55 5.41
C PRO A 1053 -1.87 9.61 4.73
N ASP A 1054 -0.94 10.18 3.98
CA ASP A 1054 0.09 9.42 3.29
C ASP A 1054 0.99 8.65 4.28
N TYR A 1055 1.35 7.44 3.88
CA TYR A 1055 2.21 6.54 4.65
C TYR A 1055 3.65 6.75 4.25
N HIS A 1056 4.55 6.85 5.23
CA HIS A 1056 5.97 6.66 4.99
C HIS A 1056 6.70 6.02 6.17
N ARG A 1057 7.69 5.19 5.86
CA ARG A 1057 8.52 4.50 6.84
C ARG A 1057 9.96 4.38 6.35
N PHE A 1058 10.91 4.50 7.27
CA PHE A 1058 12.32 4.24 7.04
C PHE A 1058 12.87 3.29 8.11
N ASP A 1059 13.51 2.20 7.67
CA ASP A 1059 14.03 1.14 8.53
C ASP A 1059 15.54 1.00 8.38
N PHE A 1060 16.22 0.60 9.45
CA PHE A 1060 17.66 0.38 9.51
C PHE A 1060 17.99 -1.03 10.02
N THR A 1061 19.04 -1.64 9.47
CA THR A 1061 19.60 -2.89 9.97
C THR A 1061 21.12 -2.91 9.88
N TRP A 1062 21.75 -3.45 10.91
CA TRP A 1062 23.18 -3.74 10.96
C TRP A 1062 23.39 -5.23 11.25
N ASN A 1063 23.92 -5.96 10.27
CA ASN A 1063 24.34 -7.33 10.42
C ASN A 1063 25.83 -7.38 10.77
N ILE A 1064 26.14 -8.08 11.86
CA ILE A 1064 27.49 -8.26 12.39
C ILE A 1064 27.86 -9.74 12.26
N TYR A 1065 28.83 -10.02 11.40
CA TYR A 1065 29.39 -11.33 11.15
C TYR A 1065 30.72 -11.47 11.89
N ASN A 1066 31.05 -12.71 12.26
CA ASN A 1066 32.40 -13.05 12.71
C ASN A 1066 33.09 -13.92 11.65
N PRO A 1067 33.97 -13.35 10.81
CA PRO A 1067 34.71 -14.08 9.79
C PRO A 1067 35.55 -15.24 10.34
N GLY A 1068 36.02 -15.16 11.59
CA GLY A 1068 36.77 -16.24 12.25
C GLY A 1068 35.94 -17.49 12.54
N MET A 1069 34.61 -17.36 12.53
CA MET A 1069 33.67 -18.50 12.61
C MET A 1069 33.40 -19.14 11.25
N ARG A 1070 33.81 -18.52 10.14
CA ARG A 1070 33.57 -19.06 8.79
C ARG A 1070 34.26 -20.42 8.63
N ASN A 1071 33.53 -21.43 8.17
CA ASN A 1071 33.96 -22.83 8.05
C ASN A 1071 34.22 -23.54 9.40
N ARG A 1072 33.84 -22.96 10.54
CA ARG A 1072 33.77 -23.69 11.80
C ARG A 1072 32.49 -24.51 11.84
N ARG A 1073 32.42 -25.49 12.77
CA ARG A 1073 31.19 -26.24 13.05
C ARG A 1073 30.04 -25.33 13.47
N TRP A 1074 30.34 -24.17 14.06
CA TRP A 1074 29.35 -23.17 14.47
C TRP A 1074 29.63 -21.83 13.79
N GLU A 1075 28.66 -21.31 13.06
CA GLU A 1075 28.67 -20.01 12.41
C GLU A 1075 27.53 -19.15 12.97
N GLY A 1076 27.86 -18.01 13.58
CA GLY A 1076 26.87 -17.09 14.16
C GLY A 1076 26.93 -15.68 13.56
N ARG A 1077 25.81 -14.96 13.61
CA ARG A 1077 25.72 -13.52 13.30
C ARG A 1077 24.74 -12.81 14.22
N TRP A 1078 25.04 -11.56 14.55
CA TRP A 1078 24.10 -10.65 15.22
C TRP A 1078 23.41 -9.77 14.18
N ALA A 1079 22.14 -9.45 14.42
CA ALA A 1079 21.38 -8.49 13.64
C ALA A 1079 20.74 -7.48 14.59
N PHE A 1080 21.17 -6.22 14.47
CA PHE A 1080 20.56 -5.08 15.14
C PHE A 1080 19.63 -4.37 14.16
N THR A 1081 18.40 -4.09 14.56
CA THR A 1081 17.37 -3.51 13.69
C THR A 1081 16.65 -2.37 14.39
N ILE A 1082 16.34 -1.32 13.62
CA ILE A 1082 15.44 -0.25 14.05
C ILE A 1082 14.34 -0.12 13.01
N TYR A 1083 13.13 -0.51 13.38
CA TYR A 1083 11.92 -0.38 12.57
C TYR A 1083 11.30 1.00 12.81
N ASN A 1084 10.88 1.70 11.74
CA ASN A 1084 10.35 3.05 11.80
C ASN A 1084 11.30 4.04 12.53
N LEU A 1085 12.50 4.24 11.98
CA LEU A 1085 13.62 4.98 12.57
C LEU A 1085 13.24 6.38 13.11
N TYR A 1086 12.37 7.11 12.41
CA TYR A 1086 11.91 8.45 12.83
C TYR A 1086 10.58 8.44 13.61
N GLY A 1087 10.02 7.28 13.92
CA GLY A 1087 8.80 7.16 14.72
C GLY A 1087 7.55 7.76 14.10
N GLN A 1088 7.39 7.66 12.77
CA GLN A 1088 6.25 8.27 12.08
C GLN A 1088 4.95 7.61 12.52
N LYS A 1089 3.97 8.44 12.85
CA LYS A 1089 2.67 8.00 13.36
C LYS A 1089 1.70 7.69 12.22
N ASN A 1090 2.05 6.70 11.40
CA ASN A 1090 1.27 6.25 10.26
C ASN A 1090 -0.15 5.82 10.67
N ALA A 1091 -1.18 6.33 9.99
CA ALA A 1091 -2.57 5.98 10.26
C ALA A 1091 -2.90 4.61 9.65
N TYR A 1092 -3.29 3.65 10.49
CA TYR A 1092 -3.73 2.33 10.04
C TYR A 1092 -5.23 2.33 9.68
N SER A 1093 -6.04 2.98 10.52
CA SER A 1093 -7.48 3.13 10.30
C SER A 1093 -8.00 4.40 10.97
N ILE A 1094 -9.07 4.97 10.42
CA ILE A 1094 -9.90 5.99 11.05
C ILE A 1094 -11.30 5.40 11.16
N PHE A 1095 -11.86 5.38 12.36
CA PHE A 1095 -13.19 4.85 12.64
C PHE A 1095 -13.96 5.77 13.58
N PHE A 1096 -15.28 5.64 13.58
CA PHE A 1096 -16.18 6.52 14.32
C PHE A 1096 -16.92 5.70 15.37
N LYS A 1097 -16.98 6.19 16.61
CA LYS A 1097 -17.72 5.56 17.70
C LYS A 1097 -18.65 6.57 18.36
N THR A 1098 -19.87 6.17 18.60
CA THR A 1098 -20.86 6.95 19.36
C THR A 1098 -20.75 6.59 20.83
N GLU A 1099 -20.35 7.53 21.66
CA GLU A 1099 -20.17 7.39 23.10
C GLU A 1099 -20.90 8.54 23.79
N ASN A 1100 -21.77 8.22 24.75
CA ASN A 1100 -22.59 9.20 25.47
C ASN A 1100 -23.37 10.14 24.52
N GLY A 1101 -23.93 9.59 23.44
CA GLY A 1101 -24.70 10.35 22.43
C GLY A 1101 -23.87 11.22 21.48
N LYS A 1102 -22.53 11.22 21.59
CA LYS A 1102 -21.62 11.95 20.71
C LYS A 1102 -20.79 11.00 19.87
N THR A 1103 -20.70 11.26 18.56
CA THR A 1103 -19.86 10.44 17.68
C THR A 1103 -18.46 11.03 17.55
N ASN A 1104 -17.47 10.36 18.13
CA ASN A 1104 -16.06 10.73 18.08
C ASN A 1104 -15.32 10.00 16.95
N ALA A 1105 -14.36 10.68 16.33
CA ALA A 1105 -13.45 10.10 15.35
C ALA A 1105 -12.17 9.60 16.05
N TYR A 1106 -11.81 8.34 15.83
CA TYR A 1106 -10.65 7.68 16.38
C TYR A 1106 -9.67 7.32 15.27
N LYS A 1107 -8.38 7.58 15.51
CA LYS A 1107 -7.28 7.22 14.61
C LYS A 1107 -6.41 6.15 15.25
N LEU A 1108 -6.31 4.99 14.62
CA LEU A 1108 -5.47 3.88 15.06
C LEU A 1108 -4.08 3.95 14.41
N GLN A 1109 -3.04 3.80 15.22
CA GLN A 1109 -1.63 3.81 14.82
C GLN A 1109 -0.98 2.58 15.49
N ILE A 1110 -0.28 1.74 14.72
CA ILE A 1110 0.28 0.49 15.25
C ILE A 1110 1.70 0.74 15.75
N PHE A 1111 2.58 1.27 14.89
CA PHE A 1111 3.98 1.51 15.24
C PHE A 1111 4.31 3.00 15.29
N ALA A 1112 3.75 3.70 16.27
CA ALA A 1112 3.90 5.15 16.46
C ALA A 1112 5.24 5.58 17.11
N ALA A 1113 6.22 4.67 17.21
CA ALA A 1113 7.54 4.90 17.77
C ALA A 1113 8.60 4.00 17.10
N PRO A 1114 9.90 4.34 17.16
CA PRO A 1114 10.97 3.46 16.70
C PRO A 1114 11.03 2.18 17.53
N ILE A 1115 11.14 1.03 16.86
CA ILE A 1115 11.24 -0.27 17.53
C ILE A 1115 12.61 -0.88 17.30
N VAL A 1116 13.35 -1.05 18.40
CA VAL A 1116 14.68 -1.65 18.40
C VAL A 1116 14.55 -3.15 18.64
N SER A 1117 15.25 -3.96 17.84
CA SER A 1117 15.35 -5.40 18.06
C SER A 1117 16.76 -5.91 17.81
N LEU A 1118 17.16 -6.89 18.62
CA LEU A 1118 18.42 -7.61 18.53
C LEU A 1118 18.12 -9.11 18.36
N ALA A 1119 18.75 -9.71 17.35
CA ALA A 1119 18.64 -11.14 17.08
C ALA A 1119 20.01 -11.78 16.88
N TYR A 1120 20.16 -13.02 17.34
CA TYR A 1120 21.30 -13.87 17.06
C TYR A 1120 20.89 -15.05 16.21
N ASN A 1121 21.50 -15.20 15.04
CA ASN A 1121 21.24 -16.30 14.11
C ASN A 1121 22.46 -17.20 14.04
N PHE A 1122 22.27 -18.52 13.98
CA PHE A 1122 23.35 -19.49 13.94
C PHE A 1122 23.09 -20.65 12.98
N ILE A 1123 24.18 -21.26 12.51
CA ILE A 1123 24.20 -22.50 11.74
C ILE A 1123 25.28 -23.41 12.32
N PHE A 1124 24.91 -24.66 12.56
CA PHE A 1124 25.75 -25.76 12.97
C PHE A 1124 25.82 -26.79 11.83
N LYS A 1125 27.03 -27.12 11.38
CA LYS A 1125 27.32 -27.92 10.16
C LYS A 1125 27.96 -29.26 10.45
#